data_AF-A0A182Y1I3-F1
#
_entry.id   AF-A0A182Y1I3-F1
#
_cell.length_a   1.000
_cell.length_b   1.000
_cell.length_c   1.000
_cell.angle_alpha   90.00
_cell.angle_beta   90.00
_cell.angle_gamma   90.00
#
_symmetry.space_group_name_H-M   'P 1'
#
loop_
_entity.id
_entity.type
_entity.pdbx_description
1 polymer ?
#
loop_
_entity_poly.entity_id
_entity_poly.type
_entity_poly.pdbx_seq_one_letter_code
_entity_poly.pdbx_strand_id
1 'polypeptide(L)'
;MAHEETTTFFDWASSQGVSFWEVMARNFTQHGPVGPMQTPGSVLLSADENRLDILISPTQFGLLSGLVLFLFLRHKITRWREEHSHLKVTNNDDVRRAVFTFLTFLEFLAISPLLLTILLVFQVYRIAIQTVLRHRHGKHFKGLLDGADVVWAIEDQNSRGMINIMANVEEPFTDWASVDGSTSAGILLTLRKRISARLMRNYQPHPKMFWKRSVELGYYFWSDQSELTVEDYIRYMDTVPLQAGLHFIEEHQLRTLLSKINNRQLPANHSASWEVLVGKQPLFDEKRNMLKYPILFRVHHSLGDGVALMRLLLEAIVDKEVPSRWKHLSKLKVMNINYILKQQKAANHHRLAVGDTFFQRVRKILPSASELAAQRDKLVRIIWTIYTAPAFFHDVSRRQADNNCIHASQMANDKVVSWIHEDHNSGTSWVEIIKRTKRLIPGTRFSDVFLTALSSSLEAYFNKQTSTPPKNLTVVLPARIEKETPHLRLHNRFSVALQTLPIAPRIQMNDSNRHYAFSKRIRAVKRYSDSLRSSSDYLINYWIMSKMTCLFPEAILRKILKSAHSTLAISNLPGPQQLPRIQGRELKNLSFFIPNLGTTAVGITLLTYGGKLQLGILADRAVIRTEDEAHSILMGTIEEIERMSQLLEEM
;
A
#
# COMPACT_ATOMS: atom_id res chain seq x y z
N MET A 1 -18.24 52.18 -26.97
CA MET A 1 -16.98 52.93 -26.81
C MET A 1 -16.43 52.53 -25.44
N ALA A 2 -15.44 51.62 -25.38
CA ALA A 2 -13.99 51.90 -25.51
C ALA A 2 -13.46 52.67 -24.27
N HIS A 3 -12.37 52.32 -23.59
CA HIS A 3 -11.33 51.30 -23.76
C HIS A 3 -10.61 51.11 -22.39
N GLU A 4 -9.96 49.94 -22.23
CA GLU A 4 -9.00 49.58 -21.18
C GLU A 4 -7.73 50.45 -21.17
N GLU A 5 -7.08 50.59 -20.01
CA GLU A 5 -5.62 50.72 -19.92
C GLU A 5 -5.03 49.63 -19.02
N THR A 6 -4.16 48.85 -19.64
CA THR A 6 -3.38 47.73 -19.13
C THR A 6 -2.13 48.21 -18.40
N THR A 7 -1.91 47.77 -17.16
CA THR A 7 -0.63 47.93 -16.47
C THR A 7 0.39 46.96 -17.03
N THR A 8 1.51 47.49 -17.53
CA THR A 8 2.58 46.72 -18.16
C THR A 8 3.47 46.02 -17.14
N PHE A 9 3.92 44.80 -17.49
CA PHE A 9 4.88 43.99 -16.72
C PHE A 9 6.16 44.76 -16.32
N PHE A 10 6.54 45.76 -17.12
CA PHE A 10 7.70 46.62 -16.88
C PHE A 10 7.55 47.51 -15.63
N ASP A 11 6.33 47.90 -15.26
CA ASP A 11 6.11 48.71 -14.06
C ASP A 11 6.27 47.90 -12.77
N TRP A 12 5.89 46.61 -12.80
CA TRP A 12 6.10 45.67 -11.69
C TRP A 12 7.57 45.29 -11.51
N ALA A 13 8.32 45.14 -12.62
CA ALA A 13 9.72 44.74 -12.58
C ALA A 13 10.63 45.84 -11.98
N SER A 14 10.26 47.12 -12.13
CA SER A 14 11.01 48.24 -11.56
C SER A 14 10.95 48.31 -10.02
N SER A 15 9.90 47.76 -9.40
CA SER A 15 9.66 47.87 -7.95
C SER A 15 10.38 46.81 -7.10
N GLN A 16 11.14 45.89 -7.71
CA GLN A 16 11.81 44.77 -7.01
C GLN A 16 13.34 44.86 -6.97
N GLY A 17 13.95 45.95 -7.44
CA GLY A 17 15.34 46.28 -7.12
C GLY A 17 16.40 45.25 -7.57
N VAL A 18 16.19 44.57 -8.71
CA VAL A 18 17.20 43.68 -9.32
C VAL A 18 17.47 44.15 -10.75
N SER A 19 18.74 44.37 -11.09
CA SER A 19 19.18 44.94 -12.37
C SER A 19 18.93 44.00 -13.55
N PHE A 20 18.19 44.50 -14.56
CA PHE A 20 17.93 43.84 -15.85
C PHE A 20 19.20 43.34 -16.57
N TRP A 21 20.34 44.00 -16.35
CA TRP A 21 21.61 43.65 -16.98
C TRP A 21 22.26 42.37 -16.43
N GLU A 22 21.94 41.99 -15.19
CA GLU A 22 22.50 40.80 -14.55
C GLU A 22 21.84 39.50 -15.04
N VAL A 23 20.58 39.60 -15.50
CA VAL A 23 19.81 38.48 -16.07
C VAL A 23 20.18 38.25 -17.54
N MET A 24 20.55 39.30 -18.27
CA MET A 24 20.96 39.20 -19.69
C MET A 24 22.39 38.67 -19.86
N ALA A 25 23.29 38.90 -18.90
CA ALA A 25 24.69 38.47 -19.00
C ALA A 25 24.93 36.95 -18.89
N ARG A 26 23.95 36.17 -18.43
CA ARG A 26 24.08 34.70 -18.28
C ARG A 26 23.57 33.88 -19.46
N ASN A 27 22.89 34.48 -20.43
CA ASN A 27 22.22 33.76 -21.51
C ASN A 27 22.81 33.96 -22.91
N PHE A 28 23.94 34.67 -23.07
CA PHE A 28 24.51 34.94 -24.40
C PHE A 28 26.04 34.80 -24.48
N THR A 29 26.54 33.56 -24.36
CA THR A 29 27.79 33.09 -25.00
C THR A 29 27.71 31.56 -25.13
N GLN A 30 27.77 30.87 -26.28
CA GLN A 30 27.98 31.19 -27.70
C GLN A 30 27.44 30.00 -28.56
N HIS A 31 26.97 30.28 -29.77
CA HIS A 31 26.92 29.36 -30.94
C HIS A 31 27.84 29.97 -32.04
N GLY A 32 28.61 29.16 -32.80
CA GLY A 32 29.54 29.59 -33.89
C GLY A 32 28.84 29.96 -35.21
N PRO A 33 29.45 29.87 -36.44
CA PRO A 33 30.85 29.63 -36.90
C PRO A 33 31.34 30.66 -37.99
N VAL A 34 32.51 30.43 -38.64
CA VAL A 34 32.93 30.74 -40.06
C VAL A 34 34.42 31.21 -40.21
N GLY A 35 35.21 30.51 -41.04
CA GLY A 35 36.21 31.07 -41.99
C GLY A 35 37.69 31.23 -41.55
N PRO A 36 38.70 30.96 -42.43
CA PRO A 36 40.10 30.70 -42.01
C PRO A 36 41.04 31.91 -42.18
N MET A 37 42.08 32.00 -41.34
CA MET A 37 43.34 32.70 -41.67
C MET A 37 44.54 32.10 -40.91
N GLN A 38 45.70 32.28 -41.53
CA GLN A 38 46.91 31.45 -41.47
C GLN A 38 47.82 31.70 -40.25
N THR A 39 48.59 30.66 -39.92
CA THR A 39 49.85 30.54 -39.14
C THR A 39 50.92 31.59 -39.51
N PRO A 40 51.97 31.90 -38.68
CA PRO A 40 52.91 30.90 -38.11
C PRO A 40 53.55 31.20 -36.74
N GLY A 41 54.06 30.14 -36.10
CA GLY A 41 54.90 30.26 -34.90
C GLY A 41 55.11 28.93 -34.18
N SER A 42 56.01 28.11 -34.70
CA SER A 42 56.46 26.83 -34.14
C SER A 42 57.15 26.97 -32.79
N VAL A 43 56.71 26.22 -31.78
CA VAL A 43 57.61 25.62 -30.76
C VAL A 43 57.10 24.21 -30.44
N LEU A 44 58.01 23.27 -30.57
CA LEU A 44 57.87 21.82 -30.35
C LEU A 44 58.13 21.49 -28.86
N LEU A 45 57.63 20.33 -28.39
CA LEU A 45 57.88 19.63 -27.11
C LEU A 45 57.03 20.18 -25.94
N SER A 46 56.29 19.41 -25.14
CA SER A 46 56.38 18.01 -24.75
C SER A 46 54.99 17.44 -24.38
N ALA A 47 54.83 16.13 -24.56
CA ALA A 47 53.76 15.36 -23.94
C ALA A 47 53.89 15.37 -22.41
N ASP A 48 52.80 15.57 -21.65
CA ASP A 48 52.13 14.50 -20.91
C ASP A 48 50.88 14.98 -20.13
N GLU A 49 49.99 14.00 -19.89
CA GLU A 49 49.00 13.90 -18.80
C GLU A 49 47.94 15.00 -18.60
N ASN A 50 46.73 14.74 -19.15
CA ASN A 50 45.49 14.70 -18.36
C ASN A 50 44.32 14.15 -19.20
N ARG A 51 44.25 12.83 -19.31
CA ARG A 51 43.02 12.11 -19.68
C ARG A 51 42.51 11.34 -18.47
N LEU A 52 41.30 11.70 -18.06
CA LEU A 52 40.45 10.94 -17.14
C LEU A 52 39.91 9.69 -17.85
N ASP A 53 40.79 8.74 -18.15
CA ASP A 53 40.44 7.39 -18.55
C ASP A 53 40.54 6.47 -17.32
N ILE A 54 39.48 6.43 -16.48
CA ILE A 54 39.25 5.30 -15.57
C ILE A 54 38.09 4.48 -16.15
N LEU A 55 38.32 3.92 -17.34
CA LEU A 55 37.60 2.74 -17.79
C LEU A 55 38.31 1.54 -17.17
N ILE A 56 37.75 1.04 -16.08
CA ILE A 56 38.15 -0.25 -15.49
C ILE A 56 38.00 -1.29 -16.61
N SER A 57 39.09 -1.94 -17.01
CA SER A 57 39.02 -3.00 -18.03
C SER A 57 38.08 -4.12 -17.57
N PRO A 58 37.45 -4.90 -18.46
CA PRO A 58 36.62 -6.05 -18.07
C PRO A 58 37.36 -7.02 -17.14
N THR A 59 38.68 -7.15 -17.29
CA THR A 59 39.54 -7.96 -16.41
C THR A 59 39.74 -7.32 -15.03
N GLN A 60 39.94 -6.00 -14.95
CA GLN A 60 40.00 -5.28 -13.68
C GLN A 60 38.64 -5.25 -12.97
N PHE A 61 37.53 -5.19 -13.71
CA PHE A 61 36.18 -5.29 -13.17
C PHE A 61 35.88 -6.71 -12.68
N GLY A 62 36.33 -7.74 -13.41
CA GLY A 62 36.29 -9.14 -13.00
C GLY A 62 37.14 -9.39 -11.74
N LEU A 63 38.33 -8.80 -11.65
CA LEU A 63 39.18 -8.86 -10.45
C LEU A 63 38.56 -8.11 -9.27
N LEU A 64 37.99 -6.92 -9.49
CA LEU A 64 37.36 -6.13 -8.44
C LEU A 64 36.09 -6.82 -7.92
N SER A 65 35.26 -7.33 -8.82
CA SER A 65 34.05 -8.11 -8.46
C SER A 65 34.41 -9.44 -7.81
N GLY A 66 35.45 -10.13 -8.28
CA GLY A 66 36.00 -11.34 -7.67
C GLY A 66 36.60 -11.10 -6.30
N LEU A 67 37.32 -9.99 -6.10
CA LEU A 67 37.86 -9.56 -4.82
C LEU A 67 36.75 -9.17 -3.85
N VAL A 68 35.73 -8.44 -4.31
CA VAL A 68 34.54 -8.10 -3.51
C VAL A 68 33.78 -9.36 -3.12
N LEU A 69 33.60 -10.31 -4.05
CA LEU A 69 32.97 -11.60 -3.79
C LEU A 69 33.80 -12.44 -2.82
N PHE A 70 35.13 -12.47 -2.98
CA PHE A 70 36.05 -13.15 -2.08
C PHE A 70 36.06 -12.53 -0.68
N LEU A 71 36.11 -11.20 -0.56
CA LEU A 71 36.02 -10.50 0.71
C LEU A 71 34.64 -10.68 1.35
N PHE A 72 33.58 -10.74 0.55
CA PHE A 72 32.23 -11.05 1.00
C PHE A 72 32.11 -12.49 1.51
N LEU A 73 32.62 -13.49 0.76
CA LEU A 73 32.68 -14.88 1.19
C LEU A 73 33.56 -15.04 2.41
N ARG A 74 34.74 -14.42 2.44
CA ARG A 74 35.66 -14.44 3.58
C ARG A 74 35.01 -13.82 4.81
N HIS A 75 34.34 -12.68 4.67
CA HIS A 75 33.57 -12.04 5.76
C HIS A 75 32.41 -12.93 6.21
N LYS A 76 31.72 -13.60 5.28
CA LYS A 76 30.65 -14.56 5.61
C LYS A 76 31.19 -15.82 6.29
N ILE A 77 32.32 -16.36 5.88
CA ILE A 77 32.96 -17.53 6.48
C ILE A 77 33.50 -17.17 7.87
N THR A 78 34.14 -16.00 8.04
CA THR A 78 34.60 -15.53 9.36
C THR A 78 33.44 -15.22 10.28
N ARG A 79 32.41 -14.54 9.79
CA ARG A 79 31.20 -14.27 10.57
C ARG A 79 30.38 -15.53 10.85
N TRP A 80 30.33 -16.49 9.92
CA TRP A 80 29.77 -17.82 10.16
C TRP A 80 30.58 -18.51 11.26
N ARG A 81 31.91 -18.46 11.23
CA ARG A 81 32.81 -19.01 12.27
C ARG A 81 32.64 -18.33 13.64
N GLU A 82 32.45 -17.01 13.68
CA GLU A 82 32.21 -16.21 14.89
C GLU A 82 30.78 -16.36 15.44
N GLU A 83 29.78 -16.46 14.56
CA GLU A 83 28.40 -16.78 14.93
C GLU A 83 28.33 -18.25 15.44
N HIS A 84 29.14 -19.17 14.91
CA HIS A 84 29.22 -20.57 15.36
C HIS A 84 30.05 -20.77 16.65
N SER A 85 30.93 -19.83 17.02
CA SER A 85 31.68 -19.93 18.28
C SER A 85 30.87 -19.44 19.50
N HIS A 86 29.79 -18.67 19.28
CA HIS A 86 28.99 -18.09 20.37
C HIS A 86 27.49 -18.44 20.36
N LEU A 87 26.97 -19.04 19.29
CA LEU A 87 25.61 -19.59 19.25
C LEU A 87 25.70 -21.11 19.18
N LYS A 88 25.24 -21.77 20.25
CA LYS A 88 24.83 -23.18 20.18
C LYS A 88 23.88 -23.31 18.99
N VAL A 89 24.32 -23.98 17.93
CA VAL A 89 23.46 -24.44 16.83
C VAL A 89 22.37 -25.28 17.47
N THR A 90 21.13 -24.77 17.49
CA THR A 90 20.03 -25.40 18.23
C THR A 90 19.09 -26.22 17.34
N ASN A 91 19.21 -26.20 16.00
CA ASN A 91 18.40 -27.05 15.14
C ASN A 91 18.97 -27.32 13.73
N ASN A 92 18.82 -28.54 13.22
CA ASN A 92 19.30 -28.98 11.89
C ASN A 92 18.63 -28.24 10.71
N ASP A 93 17.43 -27.70 10.92
CA ASP A 93 16.63 -27.07 9.86
C ASP A 93 17.21 -25.72 9.41
N ASP A 94 17.84 -24.96 10.31
CA ASP A 94 18.45 -23.68 9.97
C ASP A 94 19.68 -23.87 9.06
N VAL A 95 20.47 -24.92 9.32
CA VAL A 95 21.62 -25.30 8.48
C VAL A 95 21.15 -25.69 7.08
N ARG A 96 20.11 -26.53 6.99
CA ARG A 96 19.51 -26.92 5.70
C ARG A 96 19.03 -25.71 4.91
N ARG A 97 18.36 -24.76 5.58
CA ARG A 97 17.86 -23.54 4.93
C ARG A 97 19.01 -22.63 4.45
N ALA A 98 20.08 -22.51 5.23
CA ALA A 98 21.26 -21.75 4.85
C ALA A 98 21.96 -22.36 3.62
N VAL A 99 22.15 -23.68 3.62
CA VAL A 99 22.73 -24.42 2.47
C VAL A 99 21.85 -24.27 1.24
N PHE A 100 20.53 -24.44 1.37
CA PHE A 100 19.59 -24.26 0.27
C PHE A 100 19.64 -22.84 -0.31
N THR A 101 19.71 -21.82 0.54
CA THR A 101 19.84 -20.41 0.10
C THR A 101 21.15 -20.19 -0.64
N PHE A 102 22.24 -20.79 -0.16
CA PHE A 102 23.55 -20.67 -0.82
C PHE A 102 23.57 -21.34 -2.20
N LEU A 103 23.04 -22.56 -2.30
CA LEU A 103 23.00 -23.31 -3.57
C LEU A 103 22.14 -22.62 -4.63
N THR A 104 20.94 -22.16 -4.24
CA THR A 104 20.06 -21.41 -5.15
C THR A 104 20.67 -20.06 -5.57
N PHE A 105 21.47 -19.44 -4.71
CA PHE A 105 22.22 -18.24 -5.08
C PHE A 105 23.33 -18.52 -6.10
N LEU A 106 24.06 -19.63 -5.98
CA LEU A 106 25.06 -20.03 -6.99
C LEU A 106 24.42 -20.33 -8.35
N GLU A 107 23.28 -21.03 -8.35
CA GLU A 107 22.48 -21.26 -9.55
C GLU A 107 22.05 -19.93 -10.20
N PHE A 108 21.53 -19.00 -9.39
CA PHE A 108 21.17 -17.67 -9.88
C PHE A 108 22.36 -16.91 -10.46
N LEU A 109 23.55 -16.95 -9.84
CA LEU A 109 24.74 -16.31 -10.39
C LEU A 109 25.08 -16.84 -11.78
N ALA A 110 25.00 -18.16 -11.99
CA ALA A 110 25.26 -18.79 -13.28
C ALA A 110 24.25 -18.33 -14.37
N ILE A 111 22.97 -18.15 -14.01
CA ILE A 111 21.90 -17.79 -14.95
C ILE A 111 21.77 -16.25 -15.10
N SER A 112 22.33 -15.47 -14.16
CA SER A 112 22.15 -14.01 -14.11
C SER A 112 22.53 -13.23 -15.37
N PRO A 113 23.58 -13.57 -16.14
CA PRO A 113 23.90 -12.82 -17.37
C PRO A 113 22.79 -12.92 -18.42
N LEU A 114 22.17 -14.10 -18.53
CA LEU A 114 21.04 -14.33 -19.42
C LEU A 114 19.81 -13.54 -18.97
N LEU A 115 19.48 -13.60 -17.67
CA LEU A 115 18.35 -12.85 -17.10
C LEU A 115 18.52 -11.33 -17.29
N LEU A 116 19.71 -10.81 -17.05
CA LEU A 116 20.02 -9.39 -17.24
C LEU A 116 19.88 -8.97 -18.71
N THR A 117 20.31 -9.83 -19.65
CA THR A 117 20.14 -9.59 -21.08
C THR A 117 18.65 -9.52 -21.46
N ILE A 118 17.83 -10.44 -20.95
CA ILE A 118 16.38 -10.43 -21.17
C ILE A 118 15.75 -9.14 -20.61
N LEU A 119 16.11 -8.76 -19.38
CA LEU A 119 15.60 -7.53 -18.76
C LEU A 119 16.02 -6.28 -19.54
N LEU A 120 17.24 -6.24 -20.08
CA LEU A 120 17.72 -5.15 -20.91
C LEU A 120 16.91 -5.03 -22.21
N VAL A 121 16.60 -6.15 -22.87
CA VAL A 121 15.75 -6.15 -24.07
C VAL A 121 14.37 -5.57 -23.78
N PHE A 122 13.72 -5.99 -22.69
CA PHE A 122 12.44 -5.41 -22.28
C PHE A 122 12.54 -3.93 -21.90
N GLN A 123 13.65 -3.51 -21.28
CA GLN A 123 13.88 -2.10 -20.97
C GLN A 123 14.03 -1.25 -22.24
N VAL A 124 14.78 -1.74 -23.24
CA VAL A 124 14.91 -1.08 -24.55
C VAL A 124 13.56 -1.01 -25.25
N TYR A 125 12.81 -2.12 -25.25
CA TYR A 125 11.46 -2.17 -25.82
C TYR A 125 10.52 -1.17 -25.15
N ARG A 126 10.51 -1.11 -23.81
CA ARG A 126 9.73 -0.14 -23.03
C ARG A 126 10.07 1.30 -23.40
N ILE A 127 11.35 1.64 -23.58
CA ILE A 127 11.79 2.98 -23.99
C ILE A 127 11.30 3.30 -25.41
N ALA A 128 11.37 2.33 -26.33
CA ALA A 128 10.84 2.48 -27.69
C ALA A 128 9.33 2.75 -27.66
N ILE A 129 8.56 1.94 -26.92
CA ILE A 129 7.11 2.14 -26.76
C ILE A 129 6.79 3.49 -26.13
N GLN A 130 7.51 3.89 -25.09
CA GLN A 130 7.32 5.20 -24.46
C GLN A 130 7.51 6.34 -25.47
N THR A 131 8.48 6.21 -26.38
CA THR A 131 8.76 7.21 -27.43
C THR A 131 7.63 7.23 -28.46
N VAL A 132 7.16 6.07 -28.91
CA VAL A 132 6.03 5.94 -29.83
C VAL A 132 4.74 6.53 -29.24
N LEU A 133 4.41 6.20 -27.99
CA LEU A 133 3.21 6.72 -27.32
C LEU A 133 3.28 8.22 -27.10
N ARG A 134 4.46 8.75 -26.73
CA ARG A 134 4.69 10.20 -26.64
C ARG A 134 4.47 10.88 -27.99
N HIS A 135 4.88 10.27 -29.10
CA HIS A 135 4.66 10.82 -30.43
C HIS A 135 3.17 10.78 -30.84
N ARG A 136 2.47 9.66 -30.60
CA ARG A 136 1.05 9.47 -30.95
C ARG A 136 0.12 10.38 -30.16
N HIS A 137 0.31 10.49 -28.85
CA HIS A 137 -0.58 11.23 -27.95
C HIS A 137 -0.09 12.66 -27.65
N GLY A 138 1.12 13.02 -28.08
CA GLY A 138 1.70 14.34 -27.90
C GLY A 138 1.70 14.81 -26.44
N LYS A 139 1.16 16.02 -26.20
CA LYS A 139 1.05 16.63 -24.86
C LYS A 139 0.15 15.87 -23.89
N HIS A 140 -0.74 15.01 -24.42
CA HIS A 140 -1.70 14.27 -23.62
C HIS A 140 -1.07 13.06 -22.92
N PHE A 141 0.05 12.56 -23.43
CA PHE A 141 0.82 11.51 -22.77
C PHE A 141 1.48 12.00 -21.47
N LYS A 142 1.06 11.48 -20.32
CA LYS A 142 1.61 11.83 -19.00
C LYS A 142 2.62 10.84 -18.45
N GLY A 143 2.98 9.83 -19.24
CA GLY A 143 3.97 8.82 -18.88
C GLY A 143 3.36 7.42 -18.78
N LEU A 144 4.24 6.42 -18.86
CA LEU A 144 3.90 5.05 -18.54
C LEU A 144 3.54 4.94 -17.05
N LEU A 145 2.67 3.99 -16.70
CA LEU A 145 2.35 3.69 -15.31
C LEU A 145 3.60 3.22 -14.55
N ASP A 146 3.69 3.58 -13.28
CA ASP A 146 4.69 3.05 -12.36
C ASP A 146 4.45 1.55 -12.10
N GLY A 147 5.49 0.79 -11.78
CA GLY A 147 5.37 -0.67 -11.63
C GLY A 147 4.25 -1.11 -10.70
N ALA A 148 4.14 -0.48 -9.53
CA ALA A 148 3.13 -0.86 -8.55
C ALA A 148 1.71 -0.48 -9.02
N ASP A 149 1.59 0.55 -9.86
CA ASP A 149 0.32 0.94 -10.47
C ASP A 149 -0.08 -0.05 -11.58
N VAL A 150 0.91 -0.58 -12.34
CA VAL A 150 0.69 -1.61 -13.37
C VAL A 150 0.13 -2.90 -12.77
N VAL A 151 0.60 -3.32 -11.58
CA VAL A 151 0.07 -4.52 -10.89
C VAL A 151 -1.45 -4.44 -10.73
N TRP A 152 -1.96 -3.24 -10.43
CA TRP A 152 -3.38 -3.00 -10.22
C TRP A 152 -4.14 -2.64 -11.49
N ALA A 153 -3.44 -2.19 -12.54
CA ALA A 153 -4.05 -1.91 -13.84
C ALA A 153 -4.29 -3.19 -14.65
N ILE A 154 -3.58 -4.28 -14.34
CA ILE A 154 -3.86 -5.60 -14.90
C ILE A 154 -5.06 -6.18 -14.18
N GLU A 155 -6.22 -5.96 -14.79
CA GLU A 155 -7.51 -6.40 -14.26
C GLU A 155 -8.06 -7.56 -15.10
N ASP A 156 -8.75 -8.46 -14.41
CA ASP A 156 -9.71 -9.39 -14.97
C ASP A 156 -11.12 -8.95 -14.51
N GLN A 157 -12.19 -9.44 -15.12
CA GLN A 157 -13.56 -9.08 -14.69
C GLN A 157 -13.83 -9.38 -13.20
N ASN A 158 -13.18 -10.41 -12.64
CA ASN A 158 -13.29 -10.82 -11.23
C ASN A 158 -12.38 -10.01 -10.29
N SER A 159 -11.43 -9.24 -10.83
CA SER A 159 -10.26 -8.75 -10.12
C SER A 159 -9.96 -7.33 -10.56
N ARG A 160 -10.99 -6.47 -10.49
CA ARG A 160 -10.80 -5.04 -10.67
C ARG A 160 -10.04 -4.50 -9.45
N GLY A 161 -9.06 -3.65 -9.68
CA GLY A 161 -8.27 -2.97 -8.67
C GLY A 161 -9.07 -1.91 -7.91
N MET A 162 -10.34 -2.15 -7.59
CA MET A 162 -11.22 -1.21 -6.94
C MET A 162 -11.14 -1.28 -5.41
N ILE A 163 -10.84 -0.13 -4.80
CA ILE A 163 -11.01 0.12 -3.37
C ILE A 163 -12.32 0.90 -3.19
N ASN A 164 -13.18 0.42 -2.29
CA ASN A 164 -14.41 1.12 -1.92
C ASN A 164 -14.32 1.54 -0.45
N ILE A 165 -14.57 2.80 -0.15
CA ILE A 165 -14.50 3.38 1.19
C ILE A 165 -15.86 3.98 1.52
N MET A 166 -16.54 3.40 2.49
CA MET A 166 -17.85 3.85 2.96
C MET A 166 -17.67 4.65 4.25
N ALA A 167 -18.41 5.74 4.39
CA ALA A 167 -18.56 6.48 5.64
C ALA A 167 -19.99 6.99 5.75
N ASN A 168 -20.45 7.30 6.96
CA ASN A 168 -21.77 7.86 7.21
C ASN A 168 -21.67 9.28 7.76
N VAL A 169 -22.58 10.13 7.33
CA VAL A 169 -22.88 11.41 7.98
C VAL A 169 -24.13 11.23 8.83
N GLU A 170 -24.06 11.61 10.10
CA GLU A 170 -25.18 11.47 11.04
C GLU A 170 -25.91 12.81 11.23
N GLU A 171 -27.23 12.75 11.38
CA GLU A 171 -28.10 13.89 11.68
C GLU A 171 -29.18 13.47 12.70
N PRO A 172 -29.48 14.28 13.73
CA PRO A 172 -30.56 13.98 14.67
C PRO A 172 -31.91 13.84 13.96
N PHE A 173 -32.68 12.82 14.32
CA PHE A 173 -34.03 12.63 13.79
C PHE A 173 -35.05 13.41 14.63
N THR A 174 -35.84 14.27 13.99
CA THR A 174 -36.98 14.95 14.63
C THR A 174 -38.31 14.35 14.16
N ASP A 175 -38.55 14.36 12.85
CA ASP A 175 -39.74 13.81 12.21
C ASP A 175 -39.45 13.50 10.72
N TRP A 176 -40.30 12.71 10.09
CA TRP A 176 -40.14 12.34 8.68
C TRP A 176 -40.49 13.48 7.69
N ALA A 177 -41.22 14.50 8.13
CA ALA A 177 -41.53 15.66 7.29
C ALA A 177 -40.29 16.55 7.06
N SER A 178 -39.35 16.54 8.02
CA SER A 178 -38.06 17.21 7.94
C SER A 178 -37.06 16.52 7.01
N VAL A 179 -37.32 15.27 6.60
CA VAL A 179 -36.46 14.48 5.72
C VAL A 179 -36.83 14.76 4.26
N ASP A 180 -36.47 15.94 3.77
CA ASP A 180 -36.74 16.42 2.40
C ASP A 180 -35.58 16.13 1.41
N GLY A 181 -34.52 15.47 1.89
CA GLY A 181 -33.32 15.19 1.09
C GLY A 181 -32.32 16.37 1.01
N SER A 182 -32.59 17.48 1.69
CA SER A 182 -31.71 18.65 1.76
C SER A 182 -30.31 18.29 2.28
N THR A 183 -30.20 17.38 3.24
CA THR A 183 -28.91 16.91 3.78
C THR A 183 -28.07 16.20 2.71
N SER A 184 -28.62 15.22 2.01
CA SER A 184 -27.93 14.53 0.90
C SER A 184 -27.55 15.49 -0.22
N ALA A 185 -28.43 16.44 -0.56
CA ALA A 185 -28.14 17.48 -1.55
C ALA A 185 -27.01 18.42 -1.08
N GLY A 186 -27.03 18.84 0.18
CA GLY A 186 -26.01 19.69 0.78
C GLY A 186 -24.63 19.03 0.81
N ILE A 187 -24.58 17.73 1.14
CA ILE A 187 -23.36 16.91 1.09
C ILE A 187 -22.84 16.84 -0.35
N LEU A 188 -23.69 16.46 -1.31
CA LEU A 188 -23.32 16.33 -2.72
C LEU A 188 -22.76 17.66 -3.27
N LEU A 189 -23.50 18.76 -3.08
CA LEU A 189 -23.09 20.09 -3.54
C LEU A 189 -21.79 20.54 -2.89
N THR A 190 -21.57 20.23 -1.61
CA THR A 190 -20.32 20.56 -0.93
C THR A 190 -19.15 19.80 -1.48
N LEU A 191 -19.31 18.49 -1.69
CA LEU A 191 -18.27 17.66 -2.30
C LEU A 191 -17.90 18.20 -3.69
N ARG A 192 -18.90 18.51 -4.53
CA ARG A 192 -18.68 19.12 -5.85
C ARG A 192 -17.95 20.45 -5.77
N LYS A 193 -18.42 21.38 -4.93
CA LYS A 193 -17.78 22.69 -4.75
C LYS A 193 -16.34 22.55 -4.25
N ARG A 194 -16.09 21.67 -3.28
CA ARG A 194 -14.74 21.49 -2.70
C ARG A 194 -13.76 20.85 -3.66
N ILE A 195 -14.15 19.76 -4.31
CA ILE A 195 -13.28 19.09 -5.27
C ILE A 195 -12.98 20.03 -6.43
N SER A 196 -13.98 20.75 -6.94
CA SER A 196 -13.77 21.75 -8.00
C SER A 196 -12.80 22.85 -7.54
N ALA A 197 -13.02 23.41 -6.35
CA ALA A 197 -12.22 24.52 -5.84
C ALA A 197 -10.80 24.12 -5.38
N ARG A 198 -10.59 22.88 -4.91
CA ARG A 198 -9.30 22.46 -4.33
C ARG A 198 -8.48 21.59 -5.28
N LEU A 199 -9.11 20.82 -6.16
CA LEU A 199 -8.43 19.81 -6.98
C LEU A 199 -8.52 20.07 -8.49
N MET A 200 -9.58 20.72 -8.99
CA MET A 200 -9.80 20.93 -10.44
C MET A 200 -9.45 22.34 -10.94
N ARG A 201 -8.78 23.18 -10.13
CA ARG A 201 -8.30 24.50 -10.58
C ARG A 201 -7.19 24.38 -11.64
N ASN A 202 -6.86 25.50 -12.30
CA ASN A 202 -5.76 25.60 -13.27
C ASN A 202 -4.44 25.00 -12.74
N TYR A 203 -4.18 25.13 -11.44
CA TYR A 203 -3.14 24.36 -10.75
C TYR A 203 -3.78 23.17 -10.02
N GLN A 204 -3.64 21.98 -10.59
CA GLN A 204 -4.08 20.73 -9.97
C GLN A 204 -2.98 20.22 -9.04
N PRO A 205 -3.18 20.18 -7.71
CA PRO A 205 -2.16 19.66 -6.78
C PRO A 205 -1.92 18.16 -6.98
N HIS A 206 -2.93 17.45 -7.49
CA HIS A 206 -2.92 16.01 -7.73
C HIS A 206 -3.47 15.67 -9.12
N PRO A 207 -2.73 16.02 -10.20
CA PRO A 207 -3.25 15.89 -11.57
C PRO A 207 -3.54 14.44 -11.96
N LYS A 208 -2.82 13.48 -11.36
CA LYS A 208 -3.04 12.03 -11.53
C LYS A 208 -4.48 11.58 -11.27
N MET A 209 -5.24 12.29 -10.43
CA MET A 209 -6.65 11.98 -10.18
C MET A 209 -7.54 12.12 -11.40
N PHE A 210 -7.17 13.02 -12.32
CA PHE A 210 -7.96 13.38 -13.50
C PHE A 210 -7.40 12.78 -14.78
N TRP A 211 -6.31 12.01 -14.67
CA TRP A 211 -5.78 11.25 -15.80
C TRP A 211 -6.55 9.95 -15.99
N LYS A 212 -6.76 9.57 -17.25
CA LYS A 212 -7.28 8.29 -17.67
C LYS A 212 -6.16 7.26 -17.74
N ARG A 213 -6.47 6.03 -17.33
CA ARG A 213 -5.66 4.85 -17.62
C ARG A 213 -5.97 4.35 -19.02
N SER A 214 -4.94 4.12 -19.82
CA SER A 214 -5.06 3.56 -21.16
C SER A 214 -4.00 2.48 -21.36
N VAL A 215 -4.26 1.56 -22.26
CA VAL A 215 -3.31 0.51 -22.65
C VAL A 215 -3.16 0.48 -24.16
N GLU A 216 -1.93 0.51 -24.63
CA GLU A 216 -1.61 0.46 -26.06
C GLU A 216 -0.23 -0.17 -26.23
N LEU A 217 -0.04 -0.96 -27.29
CA LEU A 217 1.21 -1.70 -27.54
C LEU A 217 1.66 -2.55 -26.33
N GLY A 218 0.71 -3.03 -25.53
CA GLY A 218 0.96 -3.85 -24.34
C GLY A 218 1.45 -3.09 -23.11
N TYR A 219 1.48 -1.76 -23.10
CA TYR A 219 1.88 -0.97 -21.93
C TYR A 219 0.78 -0.02 -21.47
N TYR A 220 0.61 0.07 -20.16
CA TYR A 220 -0.28 1.03 -19.53
C TYR A 220 0.37 2.40 -19.43
N PHE A 221 -0.41 3.44 -19.74
CA PHE A 221 0.02 4.83 -19.61
C PHE A 221 -1.11 5.73 -19.11
N TRP A 222 -0.70 6.91 -18.61
CA TRP A 222 -1.59 7.98 -18.19
C TRP A 222 -1.83 8.95 -19.35
N SER A 223 -3.08 9.31 -19.58
CA SER A 223 -3.50 10.38 -20.49
C SER A 223 -4.33 11.42 -19.76
N ASP A 224 -4.15 12.72 -20.04
CA ASP A 224 -4.99 13.79 -19.47
C ASP A 224 -6.26 14.08 -20.29
N GLN A 225 -6.58 13.27 -21.30
CA GLN A 225 -7.79 13.40 -22.12
C GLN A 225 -9.05 12.97 -21.35
N SER A 226 -9.40 13.68 -20.29
CA SER A 226 -10.65 13.49 -19.57
C SER A 226 -11.63 14.61 -19.91
N GLU A 227 -12.81 14.22 -20.40
CA GLU A 227 -13.94 15.12 -20.62
C GLU A 227 -14.91 15.11 -19.42
N LEU A 228 -14.54 14.42 -18.34
CA LEU A 228 -15.39 14.25 -17.16
C LEU A 228 -15.46 15.54 -16.36
N THR A 229 -16.69 15.94 -16.06
CA THR A 229 -17.05 17.04 -15.17
C THR A 229 -17.08 16.58 -13.72
N VAL A 230 -17.17 17.50 -12.76
CA VAL A 230 -17.30 17.13 -11.34
C VAL A 230 -18.61 16.38 -11.07
N GLU A 231 -19.64 16.64 -11.86
CA GLU A 231 -20.94 15.97 -11.84
C GLU A 231 -20.83 14.49 -12.24
N ASP A 232 -19.91 14.15 -13.14
CA ASP A 232 -19.66 12.76 -13.54
C ASP A 232 -18.94 11.97 -12.44
N TYR A 233 -18.02 12.64 -11.73
CA TYR A 233 -17.28 12.05 -10.62
C TYR A 233 -18.10 11.94 -9.34
N ILE A 234 -19.03 12.86 -9.08
CA ILE A 234 -19.75 12.95 -7.82
C ILE A 234 -21.25 12.89 -8.09
N ARG A 235 -21.85 11.73 -7.81
CA ARG A 235 -23.23 11.40 -8.16
C ARG A 235 -23.99 10.91 -6.94
N TYR A 236 -25.30 10.78 -7.09
CA TYR A 236 -26.08 10.07 -6.10
C TYR A 236 -25.88 8.56 -6.25
N MET A 237 -25.92 7.87 -5.13
CA MET A 237 -26.06 6.42 -5.08
C MET A 237 -27.45 6.02 -5.55
N ASP A 238 -27.56 4.86 -6.18
CA ASP A 238 -28.85 4.27 -6.56
C ASP A 238 -29.76 4.09 -5.34
N THR A 239 -31.06 4.15 -5.58
CA THR A 239 -32.09 3.97 -4.56
C THR A 239 -32.56 2.52 -4.48
N VAL A 240 -32.87 2.07 -3.28
CA VAL A 240 -33.56 0.79 -3.03
C VAL A 240 -35.07 1.04 -3.06
N PRO A 241 -35.87 0.18 -3.73
CA PRO A 241 -37.33 0.27 -3.64
C PRO A 241 -37.81 0.13 -2.20
N LEU A 242 -38.58 1.10 -1.72
CA LEU A 242 -39.17 1.10 -0.38
C LEU A 242 -40.63 0.67 -0.45
N GLN A 243 -41.10 -0.02 0.59
CA GLN A 243 -42.53 -0.27 0.76
C GLN A 243 -43.27 1.04 1.06
N ALA A 244 -44.57 1.09 0.74
CA ALA A 244 -45.38 2.29 0.97
C ALA A 244 -45.34 2.71 2.45
N GLY A 245 -44.98 3.97 2.72
CA GLY A 245 -44.89 4.53 4.06
C GLY A 245 -43.52 4.40 4.74
N LEU A 246 -42.55 3.70 4.15
CA LEU A 246 -41.17 3.68 4.64
C LEU A 246 -40.34 4.81 4.04
N HIS A 247 -39.52 5.46 4.88
CA HIS A 247 -38.69 6.61 4.53
C HIS A 247 -37.17 6.34 4.66
N PHE A 248 -36.77 5.16 5.12
CA PHE A 248 -35.39 4.77 5.34
C PHE A 248 -35.12 3.35 4.81
N ILE A 249 -33.85 3.04 4.57
CA ILE A 249 -33.40 1.69 4.20
C ILE A 249 -32.76 1.00 5.41
N GLU A 250 -32.87 -0.31 5.45
CA GLU A 250 -32.19 -1.14 6.44
C GLU A 250 -30.73 -1.39 6.06
N GLU A 251 -29.90 -1.76 7.04
CA GLU A 251 -28.48 -2.02 6.81
C GLU A 251 -28.27 -3.22 5.86
N HIS A 252 -29.09 -4.27 5.93
CA HIS A 252 -29.02 -5.40 5.01
C HIS A 252 -29.29 -4.96 3.56
N GLN A 253 -30.27 -4.08 3.34
CA GLN A 253 -30.56 -3.52 2.02
C GLN A 253 -29.37 -2.69 1.48
N LEU A 254 -28.72 -1.90 2.35
CA LEU A 254 -27.50 -1.19 1.98
C LEU A 254 -26.36 -2.16 1.63
N ARG A 255 -26.20 -3.28 2.36
CA ARG A 255 -25.20 -4.31 2.03
C ARG A 255 -25.43 -4.87 0.62
N THR A 256 -26.65 -5.28 0.29
CA THR A 256 -27.00 -5.76 -1.04
C THR A 256 -26.75 -4.70 -2.12
N LEU A 257 -27.09 -3.44 -1.85
CA LEU A 257 -26.82 -2.34 -2.77
C LEU A 257 -25.31 -2.15 -2.99
N LEU A 258 -24.51 -2.16 -1.92
CA LEU A 258 -23.06 -2.03 -2.02
C LEU A 258 -22.40 -3.23 -2.71
N SER A 259 -22.89 -4.46 -2.50
CA SER A 259 -22.48 -5.64 -3.26
C SER A 259 -22.63 -5.38 -4.77
N LYS A 260 -23.81 -4.90 -5.20
CA LYS A 260 -24.07 -4.54 -6.61
C LYS A 260 -23.17 -3.41 -7.11
N ILE A 261 -22.92 -2.38 -6.31
CA ILE A 261 -22.05 -1.25 -6.69
C ILE A 261 -20.60 -1.71 -6.85
N ASN A 262 -20.11 -2.64 -6.03
CA ASN A 262 -18.75 -3.18 -6.15
C ASN A 262 -18.51 -3.85 -7.51
N ASN A 263 -19.55 -4.37 -8.16
CA ASN A 263 -19.48 -5.01 -9.49
C ASN A 263 -19.53 -4.01 -10.65
N ARG A 264 -19.65 -2.69 -10.41
CA ARG A 264 -19.75 -1.67 -11.46
C ARG A 264 -18.38 -1.13 -11.87
N GLN A 265 -18.28 -0.70 -13.12
CA GLN A 265 -17.12 0.05 -13.60
C GLN A 265 -17.15 1.49 -13.08
N LEU A 266 -15.97 2.12 -13.10
CA LEU A 266 -15.83 3.57 -12.91
C LEU A 266 -16.26 4.32 -14.19
N PRO A 267 -16.49 5.65 -14.12
CA PRO A 267 -16.78 6.48 -15.29
C PRO A 267 -15.76 6.35 -16.44
N ALA A 268 -16.18 6.76 -17.63
CA ALA A 268 -15.41 6.67 -18.88
C ALA A 268 -14.92 5.24 -19.18
N ASN A 269 -15.83 4.27 -19.18
CA ASN A 269 -15.55 2.85 -19.45
C ASN A 269 -14.40 2.32 -18.58
N HIS A 270 -14.48 2.58 -17.27
CA HIS A 270 -13.48 2.21 -16.27
C HIS A 270 -12.12 2.92 -16.34
N SER A 271 -11.87 3.78 -17.34
CA SER A 271 -10.58 4.48 -17.47
C SER A 271 -10.34 5.56 -16.41
N ALA A 272 -11.41 6.10 -15.80
CA ALA A 272 -11.31 7.02 -14.67
C ALA A 272 -10.72 6.33 -13.43
N SER A 273 -10.15 7.12 -12.51
CA SER A 273 -9.45 6.60 -11.33
C SER A 273 -10.28 6.66 -10.04
N TRP A 274 -11.41 7.35 -10.02
CA TRP A 274 -12.23 7.49 -8.83
C TRP A 274 -13.65 7.98 -9.14
N GLU A 275 -14.55 7.86 -8.18
CA GLU A 275 -15.85 8.55 -8.10
C GLU A 275 -16.34 8.60 -6.63
N VAL A 276 -17.38 9.39 -6.37
CA VAL A 276 -18.06 9.49 -5.08
C VAL A 276 -19.56 9.36 -5.27
N LEU A 277 -20.18 8.46 -4.52
CA LEU A 277 -21.62 8.23 -4.52
C LEU A 277 -22.22 8.66 -3.17
N VAL A 278 -23.17 9.58 -3.20
CA VAL A 278 -23.88 10.08 -2.00
C VAL A 278 -25.26 9.44 -1.89
N GLY A 279 -25.57 8.81 -0.77
CA GLY A 279 -26.87 8.18 -0.51
C GLY A 279 -28.00 9.20 -0.40
N LYS A 280 -29.10 8.95 -1.11
CA LYS A 280 -30.35 9.72 -0.97
C LYS A 280 -31.21 9.24 0.19
N GLN A 281 -31.22 7.93 0.41
CA GLN A 281 -32.03 7.28 1.43
C GLN A 281 -31.19 7.10 2.69
N PRO A 282 -31.64 7.61 3.85
CA PRO A 282 -30.93 7.40 5.10
C PRO A 282 -31.17 5.99 5.66
N LEU A 283 -30.31 5.58 6.58
CA LEU A 283 -30.60 4.53 7.56
C LEU A 283 -31.06 5.19 8.85
N PHE A 284 -31.96 4.54 9.59
CA PHE A 284 -32.42 5.03 10.89
C PHE A 284 -31.80 4.23 12.02
N ASP A 285 -31.16 4.94 12.96
CA ASP A 285 -30.66 4.38 14.21
C ASP A 285 -31.62 4.73 15.33
N GLU A 286 -32.54 3.80 15.61
CA GLU A 286 -33.58 3.96 16.64
C GLU A 286 -32.99 4.22 18.03
N LYS A 287 -31.89 3.56 18.38
CA LYS A 287 -31.28 3.65 19.72
C LYS A 287 -30.74 5.03 20.01
N ARG A 288 -30.20 5.70 18.99
CA ARG A 288 -29.60 7.04 19.11
C ARG A 288 -30.52 8.14 18.62
N ASN A 289 -31.65 7.76 18.02
CA ASN A 289 -32.57 8.64 17.31
C ASN A 289 -31.84 9.49 16.25
N MET A 290 -31.07 8.84 15.39
CA MET A 290 -30.22 9.49 14.37
C MET A 290 -30.50 8.91 12.97
N LEU A 291 -30.51 9.78 11.97
CA LEU A 291 -30.41 9.39 10.55
C LEU A 291 -28.94 9.28 10.15
N LYS A 292 -28.63 8.27 9.34
CA LYS A 292 -27.29 8.01 8.78
C LYS A 292 -27.36 8.09 7.26
N TYR A 293 -26.60 9.00 6.66
CA TYR A 293 -26.50 9.14 5.21
C TYR A 293 -25.18 8.53 4.71
N PRO A 294 -25.22 7.44 3.92
CA PRO A 294 -24.01 6.79 3.45
C PRO A 294 -23.34 7.59 2.33
N ILE A 295 -22.01 7.64 2.37
CA ILE A 295 -21.15 8.20 1.33
C ILE A 295 -20.14 7.12 0.95
N LEU A 296 -20.04 6.83 -0.35
CA LEU A 296 -19.12 5.83 -0.88
C LEU A 296 -18.09 6.49 -1.79
N PHE A 297 -16.84 6.47 -1.38
CA PHE A 297 -15.69 6.85 -2.21
C PHE A 297 -15.16 5.59 -2.89
N ARG A 298 -15.18 5.58 -4.22
CA ARG A 298 -14.67 4.45 -5.03
C ARG A 298 -13.40 4.91 -5.73
N VAL A 299 -12.31 4.17 -5.59
CA VAL A 299 -11.00 4.56 -6.12
C VAL A 299 -10.29 3.34 -6.70
N HIS A 300 -9.72 3.49 -7.90
CA HIS A 300 -8.88 2.48 -8.49
C HIS A 300 -7.47 2.50 -7.86
N HIS A 301 -6.95 1.33 -7.48
CA HIS A 301 -5.76 1.16 -6.65
C HIS A 301 -4.46 1.59 -7.35
N SER A 302 -4.45 1.71 -8.68
CA SER A 302 -3.36 2.37 -9.42
C SER A 302 -3.18 3.86 -9.05
N LEU A 303 -4.18 4.50 -8.43
CA LEU A 303 -4.06 5.90 -8.04
C LEU A 303 -3.06 6.02 -6.88
N GLY A 304 -3.16 5.15 -5.87
CA GLY A 304 -2.24 5.09 -4.75
C GLY A 304 -2.64 4.04 -3.72
N ASP A 305 -1.79 3.87 -2.71
CA ASP A 305 -2.04 2.92 -1.63
C ASP A 305 -2.99 3.45 -0.55
N GLY A 306 -3.45 2.58 0.35
CA GLY A 306 -4.44 2.93 1.37
C GLY A 306 -4.07 4.14 2.26
N VAL A 307 -2.79 4.41 2.51
CA VAL A 307 -2.38 5.60 3.28
C VAL A 307 -2.41 6.86 2.41
N ALA A 308 -1.94 6.78 1.16
CA ALA A 308 -2.02 7.89 0.23
C ALA A 308 -3.48 8.29 -0.03
N LEU A 309 -4.38 7.30 -0.16
CA LEU A 309 -5.81 7.53 -0.34
C LEU A 309 -6.47 8.09 0.93
N MET A 310 -6.12 7.58 2.12
CA MET A 310 -6.61 8.14 3.37
C MET A 310 -6.17 9.60 3.55
N ARG A 311 -4.91 9.93 3.22
CA ARG A 311 -4.43 11.32 3.22
C ARG A 311 -5.18 12.18 2.22
N LEU A 312 -5.43 11.67 1.02
CA LEU A 312 -6.22 12.39 0.01
C LEU A 312 -7.63 12.73 0.53
N LEU A 313 -8.32 11.77 1.15
CA LEU A 313 -9.63 12.01 1.76
C LEU A 313 -9.54 13.10 2.83
N LEU A 314 -8.55 13.03 3.73
CA LEU A 314 -8.41 13.96 4.85
C LEU A 314 -7.94 15.36 4.44
N GLU A 315 -7.06 15.48 3.44
CA GLU A 315 -6.50 16.76 2.99
C GLU A 315 -7.41 17.46 1.98
N ALA A 316 -8.04 16.72 1.07
CA ALA A 316 -8.83 17.32 0.00
C ALA A 316 -10.30 17.56 0.37
N ILE A 317 -10.93 16.65 1.14
CA ILE A 317 -12.40 16.58 1.25
C ILE A 317 -12.93 17.21 2.56
N VAL A 318 -12.15 17.17 3.63
CA VAL A 318 -12.56 17.56 4.99
C VAL A 318 -12.53 19.08 5.22
N ASP A 319 -13.34 19.58 6.16
CA ASP A 319 -13.51 21.01 6.48
C ASP A 319 -12.21 21.74 6.81
N LYS A 320 -11.41 21.15 7.71
CA LYS A 320 -10.10 21.66 8.14
C LYS A 320 -9.05 20.58 7.89
N GLU A 321 -7.84 20.97 7.50
CA GLU A 321 -6.70 20.06 7.57
C GLU A 321 -6.63 19.50 8.99
N VAL A 322 -6.74 18.18 9.13
CA VAL A 322 -6.59 17.51 10.43
C VAL A 322 -5.20 17.91 10.97
N PRO A 323 -5.07 18.34 12.26
CA PRO A 323 -3.86 18.96 12.77
C PRO A 323 -2.58 18.21 12.43
N SER A 324 -1.49 18.96 12.22
CA SER A 324 -0.13 18.55 11.84
C SER A 324 0.45 17.34 12.60
N ARG A 325 -0.13 16.96 13.75
CA ARG A 325 0.15 15.69 14.44
C ARG A 325 -0.10 14.46 13.55
N TRP A 326 -0.92 14.55 12.50
CA TRP A 326 -1.09 13.53 11.46
C TRP A 326 -0.04 13.61 10.33
N LYS A 327 0.62 14.76 10.10
CA LYS A 327 1.87 14.82 9.27
C LYS A 327 3.01 13.99 9.90
N HIS A 328 2.88 13.63 11.19
CA HIS A 328 3.72 12.65 11.89
C HIS A 328 3.27 11.18 11.74
N LEU A 329 2.30 10.84 10.88
CA LEU A 329 2.16 9.47 10.35
C LEU A 329 3.39 9.03 9.53
N SER A 330 4.33 9.93 9.24
CA SER A 330 5.72 9.54 8.90
C SER A 330 6.38 8.63 9.95
N LYS A 331 5.83 8.53 11.17
CA LYS A 331 6.16 7.55 12.22
C LYS A 331 5.22 6.34 12.29
N LEU A 332 4.23 6.19 11.39
CA LEU A 332 3.60 4.88 11.17
C LEU A 332 4.72 3.87 11.06
N LYS A 333 4.53 2.70 11.68
CA LYS A 333 5.48 1.59 11.55
C LYS A 333 5.50 1.15 10.07
N VAL A 334 6.16 1.93 9.19
CA VAL A 334 7.04 1.40 8.16
C VAL A 334 7.64 0.21 8.81
N MET A 335 7.34 -0.98 8.25
CA MET A 335 7.73 -2.25 8.83
C MET A 335 9.11 -2.05 9.41
N ASN A 336 9.21 -1.98 10.76
CA ASN A 336 10.33 -1.28 11.39
C ASN A 336 11.58 -1.92 10.80
N ILE A 337 12.20 -1.24 9.86
CA ILE A 337 13.18 -1.86 8.97
C ILE A 337 14.33 -2.28 9.90
N ASN A 338 14.55 -1.47 10.95
CA ASN A 338 15.38 -1.74 12.12
C ASN A 338 15.04 -3.04 12.89
N TYR A 339 13.88 -3.68 12.78
CA TYR A 339 13.54 -4.96 13.43
C TYR A 339 14.43 -6.10 12.92
N ILE A 340 14.66 -6.17 11.60
CA ILE A 340 15.59 -7.12 10.96
C ILE A 340 17.02 -6.92 11.51
N LEU A 341 17.40 -5.68 11.84
CA LEU A 341 18.72 -5.37 12.41
C LEU A 341 18.77 -5.41 13.95
N LYS A 342 17.65 -5.18 14.64
CA LYS A 342 17.57 -5.16 16.11
C LYS A 342 17.71 -6.55 16.69
N GLN A 343 17.21 -7.59 15.99
CA GLN A 343 17.46 -8.97 16.40
C GLN A 343 18.95 -9.34 16.30
N GLN A 344 19.70 -8.75 15.37
CA GLN A 344 21.15 -8.98 15.25
C GLN A 344 22.00 -8.12 16.18
N LYS A 345 21.51 -6.96 16.64
CA LYS A 345 22.23 -6.02 17.53
C LYS A 345 21.90 -6.17 19.03
N ALA A 346 21.05 -7.12 19.43
CA ALA A 346 20.66 -7.29 20.84
C ALA A 346 21.77 -7.89 21.73
N ALA A 347 22.93 -8.22 21.16
CA ALA A 347 24.19 -8.40 21.88
C ALA A 347 25.14 -7.30 21.41
N ASN A 348 25.79 -6.60 22.34
CA ASN A 348 26.83 -5.57 22.15
C ASN A 348 26.34 -4.13 21.87
N HIS A 349 26.17 -3.33 22.94
CA HIS A 349 27.20 -2.39 23.41
C HIS A 349 26.63 -1.30 24.35
N HIS A 350 27.26 -1.16 25.52
CA HIS A 350 27.40 0.09 26.26
C HIS A 350 28.65 0.82 25.77
N ARG A 351 28.59 2.15 25.61
CA ARG A 351 29.65 3.16 25.84
C ARG A 351 29.15 4.54 25.39
N LEU A 352 28.99 5.48 26.33
CA LEU A 352 29.94 6.48 26.86
C LEU A 352 30.20 7.63 25.87
N ALA A 353 29.79 8.81 26.30
CA ALA A 353 29.86 10.08 25.58
C ALA A 353 31.16 10.82 25.92
N VAL A 354 31.83 11.40 24.92
CA VAL A 354 32.95 12.33 25.10
C VAL A 354 32.76 13.53 24.17
N GLY A 355 33.11 14.71 24.70
CA GLY A 355 32.67 16.04 24.28
C GLY A 355 33.25 16.62 22.99
N ASP A 356 32.63 17.72 22.61
CA ASP A 356 32.69 18.41 21.32
C ASP A 356 33.81 19.44 21.21
N THR A 357 34.57 19.43 20.11
CA THR A 357 35.27 20.62 19.55
C THR A 357 35.46 20.49 18.04
N PHE A 358 35.55 21.65 17.36
CA PHE A 358 35.99 21.99 15.98
C PHE A 358 35.54 21.12 14.78
N PHE A 359 35.58 19.78 14.89
CA PHE A 359 35.07 18.80 13.92
C PHE A 359 33.60 19.04 13.52
N GLN A 360 32.79 19.70 14.35
CA GLN A 360 31.39 20.01 14.02
C GLN A 360 31.22 20.95 12.82
N ARG A 361 32.22 21.81 12.47
CA ARG A 361 32.14 22.66 11.26
C ARG A 361 32.40 21.88 9.98
N VAL A 362 33.31 20.89 10.01
CA VAL A 362 33.59 19.99 8.88
C VAL A 362 32.49 18.91 8.72
N ARG A 363 31.83 18.55 9.83
CA ARG A 363 30.71 17.59 9.90
C ARG A 363 29.42 18.06 9.19
N LYS A 364 29.35 19.30 8.69
CA LYS A 364 28.26 19.74 7.80
C LYS A 364 28.43 19.32 6.34
N ILE A 365 29.64 18.90 5.94
CA ILE A 365 29.96 18.47 4.57
C ILE A 365 30.05 16.93 4.50
N LEU A 366 30.49 16.28 5.57
CA LEU A 366 30.55 14.81 5.67
C LEU A 366 29.24 14.25 6.26
N PRO A 367 28.65 13.20 5.67
CA PRO A 367 27.48 12.54 6.26
C PRO A 367 27.78 12.08 7.68
N SER A 368 26.84 12.33 8.59
CA SER A 368 26.97 11.98 10.00
C SER A 368 27.20 10.47 10.19
N ALA A 369 27.87 10.07 11.28
CA ALA A 369 28.09 8.65 11.59
C ALA A 369 26.78 7.83 11.61
N SER A 370 25.65 8.44 12.00
CA SER A 370 24.32 7.82 11.93
C SER A 370 23.80 7.66 10.49
N GLU A 371 24.09 8.61 9.60
CA GLU A 371 23.74 8.51 8.17
C GLU A 371 24.60 7.47 7.46
N LEU A 372 25.91 7.42 7.73
CA LEU A 372 26.81 6.39 7.21
C LEU A 372 26.40 4.99 7.70
N ALA A 373 26.06 4.85 8.99
CA ALA A 373 25.51 3.61 9.53
C ALA A 373 24.20 3.22 8.85
N ALA A 374 23.31 4.19 8.59
CA ALA A 374 22.05 3.94 7.88
C ALA A 374 22.27 3.55 6.41
N GLN A 375 23.24 4.16 5.71
CA GLN A 375 23.61 3.81 4.34
C GLN A 375 24.22 2.41 4.27
N ARG A 376 25.13 2.07 5.18
CA ARG A 376 25.67 0.71 5.33
C ARG A 376 24.56 -0.30 5.59
N ASP A 377 23.69 -0.01 6.55
CA ASP A 377 22.57 -0.87 6.93
C ASP A 377 21.57 -1.04 5.77
N LYS A 378 21.40 -0.03 4.90
CA LYS A 378 20.64 -0.13 3.65
C LYS A 378 21.34 -1.03 2.63
N LEU A 379 22.63 -0.84 2.41
CA LEU A 379 23.43 -1.64 1.47
C LEU A 379 23.44 -3.12 1.86
N VAL A 380 23.68 -3.42 3.13
CA VAL A 380 23.66 -4.80 3.66
C VAL A 380 22.31 -5.47 3.39
N ARG A 381 21.20 -4.75 3.51
CA ARG A 381 19.87 -5.31 3.18
C ARG A 381 19.71 -5.56 1.70
N ILE A 382 20.16 -4.66 0.84
CA ILE A 382 20.07 -4.85 -0.62
C ILE A 382 20.86 -6.11 -0.99
N ILE A 383 22.09 -6.24 -0.51
CA ILE A 383 22.93 -7.43 -0.73
C ILE A 383 22.25 -8.68 -0.17
N TRP A 384 21.69 -8.61 1.04
CA TRP A 384 20.96 -9.73 1.64
C TRP A 384 19.70 -10.12 0.86
N THR A 385 18.99 -9.14 0.31
CA THR A 385 17.79 -9.33 -0.52
C THR A 385 18.18 -10.03 -1.82
N ILE A 386 19.24 -9.57 -2.49
CA ILE A 386 19.78 -10.21 -3.71
C ILE A 386 20.21 -11.64 -3.42
N TYR A 387 20.89 -11.86 -2.30
CA TYR A 387 21.34 -13.19 -1.86
C TYR A 387 20.17 -14.16 -1.59
N THR A 388 19.08 -13.67 -0.99
CA THR A 388 17.94 -14.51 -0.59
C THR A 388 16.84 -14.62 -1.65
N ALA A 389 16.84 -13.77 -2.67
CA ALA A 389 15.81 -13.76 -3.72
C ALA A 389 15.68 -15.08 -4.50
N PRO A 390 16.76 -15.79 -4.88
CA PRO A 390 16.64 -17.07 -5.58
C PRO A 390 15.91 -18.13 -4.76
N ALA A 391 16.25 -18.26 -3.48
CA ALA A 391 15.55 -19.16 -2.56
C ALA A 391 14.07 -18.80 -2.43
N PHE A 392 13.74 -17.51 -2.35
CA PHE A 392 12.36 -17.03 -2.34
C PHE A 392 11.59 -17.45 -3.60
N PHE A 393 12.16 -17.28 -4.80
CA PHE A 393 11.50 -17.70 -6.03
C PHE A 393 11.30 -19.21 -6.09
N HIS A 394 12.25 -19.97 -5.55
CA HIS A 394 12.13 -21.42 -5.45
C HIS A 394 11.06 -21.86 -4.44
N ASP A 395 10.94 -21.17 -3.31
CA ASP A 395 9.89 -21.42 -2.31
C ASP A 395 8.50 -21.07 -2.87
N VAL A 396 8.40 -19.97 -3.62
CA VAL A 396 7.15 -19.57 -4.30
C VAL A 396 6.77 -20.57 -5.40
N SER A 397 7.72 -21.04 -6.22
CA SER A 397 7.44 -21.98 -7.30
C SER A 397 7.01 -23.37 -6.81
N ARG A 398 7.51 -23.80 -5.64
CA ARG A 398 7.10 -25.05 -4.99
C ARG A 398 5.81 -24.92 -4.18
N ARG A 399 5.31 -23.70 -3.97
CA ARG A 399 4.12 -23.48 -3.14
C ARG A 399 2.88 -23.99 -3.85
N GLN A 400 2.25 -25.01 -3.26
CA GLN A 400 0.96 -25.48 -3.76
C GLN A 400 -0.10 -24.41 -3.51
N ALA A 401 -1.04 -24.29 -4.44
CA ALA A 401 -2.24 -23.49 -4.22
C ALA A 401 -3.00 -24.08 -3.02
N ASP A 402 -3.55 -23.22 -2.17
CA ASP A 402 -4.41 -23.69 -1.09
C ASP A 402 -5.63 -24.42 -1.70
N ASN A 403 -6.05 -25.53 -1.11
CA ASN A 403 -7.27 -26.22 -1.51
C ASN A 403 -8.26 -26.18 -0.34
N ASN A 404 -9.26 -25.30 -0.43
CA ASN A 404 -10.31 -25.14 0.57
C ASN A 404 -11.55 -24.46 -0.04
N CYS A 405 -12.68 -24.50 0.66
CA CYS A 405 -13.96 -23.98 0.14
C CYS A 405 -14.03 -22.45 -0.02
N ILE A 406 -13.09 -21.69 0.55
CA ILE A 406 -12.98 -20.24 0.30
C ILE A 406 -11.82 -19.87 -0.65
N HIS A 407 -11.25 -20.87 -1.32
CA HIS A 407 -10.31 -20.70 -2.42
C HIS A 407 -10.96 -21.19 -3.71
N ALA A 408 -11.28 -20.26 -4.61
CA ALA A 408 -11.90 -20.59 -5.89
C ALA A 408 -10.87 -20.62 -7.02
N SER A 409 -10.90 -21.69 -7.82
CA SER A 409 -10.19 -21.77 -9.09
C SER A 409 -10.87 -20.92 -10.18
N GLN A 410 -12.20 -20.78 -10.10
CA GLN A 410 -13.02 -19.95 -10.98
C GLN A 410 -13.91 -19.02 -10.14
N MET A 411 -13.86 -17.73 -10.45
CA MET A 411 -14.64 -16.69 -9.76
C MET A 411 -15.99 -16.49 -10.44
N ALA A 412 -17.02 -16.15 -9.68
CA ALA A 412 -18.34 -15.80 -10.20
C ALA A 412 -18.36 -14.41 -10.84
N ASN A 413 -17.36 -13.56 -10.52
CA ASN A 413 -17.33 -12.12 -10.89
C ASN A 413 -18.46 -11.31 -10.25
N ASP A 414 -19.05 -11.81 -9.16
CA ASP A 414 -20.07 -11.12 -8.38
C ASP A 414 -19.57 -10.98 -6.95
N LYS A 415 -19.47 -9.74 -6.45
CA LYS A 415 -18.96 -9.45 -5.12
C LYS A 415 -20.06 -9.35 -4.09
N VAL A 416 -19.81 -9.93 -2.92
CA VAL A 416 -20.59 -9.72 -1.69
C VAL A 416 -19.77 -8.89 -0.71
N VAL A 417 -20.43 -7.99 0.01
CA VAL A 417 -19.78 -7.15 1.03
C VAL A 417 -20.55 -7.14 2.34
N SER A 418 -19.83 -7.02 3.45
CA SER A 418 -20.39 -6.82 4.77
C SER A 418 -19.42 -6.07 5.68
N TRP A 419 -19.92 -5.44 6.74
CA TRP A 419 -19.10 -4.69 7.68
C TRP A 419 -19.66 -4.77 9.10
N ILE A 420 -18.83 -4.41 10.07
CA ILE A 420 -19.20 -4.20 11.46
C ILE A 420 -18.47 -2.95 11.96
N HIS A 421 -19.19 -2.09 12.66
CA HIS A 421 -18.66 -0.89 13.30
C HIS A 421 -18.77 -1.01 14.82
N GLU A 422 -17.67 -0.76 15.55
CA GLU A 422 -17.72 -0.70 17.01
C GLU A 422 -18.58 0.50 17.46
N ASP A 423 -19.61 0.22 18.25
CA ASP A 423 -20.62 1.20 18.69
C ASP A 423 -20.06 2.23 19.67
N HIS A 424 -20.70 3.42 19.76
CA HIS A 424 -20.22 4.50 20.67
C HIS A 424 -20.56 4.26 22.13
N ASN A 425 -21.58 3.45 22.40
CA ASN A 425 -22.14 3.25 23.73
C ASN A 425 -21.94 1.81 24.24
N SER A 426 -21.15 0.98 23.56
CA SER A 426 -20.80 -0.34 24.07
C SER A 426 -19.87 -0.19 25.28
N GLY A 427 -20.17 -0.88 26.39
CA GLY A 427 -19.26 -0.99 27.54
C GLY A 427 -17.95 -1.71 27.20
N THR A 428 -17.90 -2.34 26.02
CA THR A 428 -16.79 -3.12 25.51
C THR A 428 -16.03 -2.32 24.45
N SER A 429 -14.71 -2.22 24.57
CA SER A 429 -13.85 -1.69 23.50
C SER A 429 -12.96 -2.78 22.90
N TRP A 430 -13.27 -3.18 21.66
CA TRP A 430 -12.55 -4.24 20.95
C TRP A 430 -11.09 -3.87 20.71
N VAL A 431 -10.80 -2.59 20.43
CA VAL A 431 -9.43 -2.09 20.28
C VAL A 431 -8.63 -2.26 21.57
N GLU A 432 -9.23 -1.95 22.74
CA GLU A 432 -8.52 -2.10 24.00
C GLU A 432 -8.36 -3.56 24.41
N ILE A 433 -9.34 -4.43 24.15
CA ILE A 433 -9.21 -5.87 24.34
C ILE A 433 -8.00 -6.40 23.56
N ILE A 434 -7.92 -6.11 22.26
CA ILE A 434 -6.79 -6.54 21.42
C ILE A 434 -5.46 -6.01 21.98
N LYS A 435 -5.43 -4.75 22.43
CA LYS A 435 -4.21 -4.16 23.03
C LYS A 435 -3.84 -4.85 24.35
N ARG A 436 -4.79 -5.17 25.22
CA ARG A 436 -4.57 -5.90 26.48
C ARG A 436 -4.06 -7.31 26.20
N THR A 437 -4.72 -8.07 25.33
CA THR A 437 -4.27 -9.41 24.90
C THR A 437 -2.84 -9.39 24.37
N LYS A 438 -2.55 -8.42 23.50
CA LYS A 438 -1.20 -8.24 22.94
C LYS A 438 -0.14 -8.00 24.03
N ARG A 439 -0.48 -7.32 25.13
CA ARG A 439 0.46 -7.05 26.25
C ARG A 439 0.78 -8.32 27.05
N LEU A 440 -0.09 -9.33 27.06
CA LEU A 440 0.13 -10.59 27.78
C LEU A 440 1.35 -11.38 27.27
N ILE A 441 1.57 -11.37 25.95
CA ILE A 441 2.61 -12.18 25.31
C ILE A 441 3.65 -11.24 24.69
N PRO A 442 4.87 -11.14 25.24
CA PRO A 442 5.90 -10.23 24.75
C PRO A 442 6.18 -10.37 23.26
N GLY A 443 6.29 -9.23 22.57
CA GLY A 443 6.55 -9.18 21.14
C GLY A 443 5.35 -9.48 20.24
N THR A 444 4.16 -9.77 20.79
CA THR A 444 2.92 -9.94 20.01
C THR A 444 2.47 -8.62 19.38
N ARG A 445 1.86 -8.68 18.20
CA ARG A 445 1.36 -7.54 17.43
C ARG A 445 -0.15 -7.52 17.45
N PHE A 446 -0.72 -6.36 17.11
CA PHE A 446 -2.18 -6.20 16.99
C PHE A 446 -2.76 -7.20 15.98
N SER A 447 -2.12 -7.32 14.80
CA SER A 447 -2.54 -8.28 13.78
C SER A 447 -2.44 -9.74 14.24
N ASP A 448 -1.50 -10.11 15.11
CA ASP A 448 -1.36 -11.50 15.57
C ASP A 448 -2.57 -11.92 16.42
N VAL A 449 -3.04 -11.02 17.29
CA VAL A 449 -4.24 -11.23 18.12
C VAL A 449 -5.49 -11.29 17.25
N PHE A 450 -5.64 -10.34 16.31
CA PHE A 450 -6.79 -10.36 15.40
C PHE A 450 -6.81 -11.62 14.52
N LEU A 451 -5.67 -12.01 13.93
CA LEU A 451 -5.55 -13.23 13.14
C LEU A 451 -5.91 -14.48 13.96
N THR A 452 -5.59 -14.47 15.26
CA THR A 452 -5.99 -15.55 16.17
C THR A 452 -7.52 -15.60 16.32
N ALA A 453 -8.19 -14.46 16.46
CA ALA A 453 -9.65 -14.40 16.51
C ALA A 453 -10.31 -14.84 15.19
N LEU A 454 -9.82 -14.31 14.07
CA LEU A 454 -10.30 -14.65 12.74
C LEU A 454 -10.13 -16.14 12.42
N SER A 455 -9.02 -16.74 12.86
CA SER A 455 -8.76 -18.18 12.73
C SER A 455 -9.90 -19.03 13.32
N SER A 456 -10.46 -18.66 14.48
CA SER A 456 -11.62 -19.34 15.07
C SER A 456 -12.90 -19.14 14.28
N SER A 457 -13.14 -17.92 13.80
CA SER A 457 -14.33 -17.66 13.01
C SER A 457 -14.31 -18.41 11.68
N LEU A 458 -13.15 -18.50 11.03
CA LEU A 458 -12.97 -19.26 9.80
C LEU A 458 -13.09 -20.76 10.04
N GLU A 459 -12.58 -21.28 11.16
CA GLU A 459 -12.77 -22.69 11.56
C GLU A 459 -14.26 -23.04 11.69
N ALA A 460 -15.03 -22.21 12.39
CA ALA A 460 -16.46 -22.39 12.55
C ALA A 460 -17.21 -22.31 11.21
N TYR A 461 -16.78 -21.41 10.32
CA TYR A 461 -17.33 -21.32 8.97
C TYR A 461 -17.00 -22.57 8.14
N PHE A 462 -15.75 -23.05 8.16
CA PHE A 462 -15.35 -24.24 7.42
C PHE A 462 -16.10 -25.49 7.86
N ASN A 463 -16.27 -25.70 9.17
CA ASN A 463 -17.04 -26.83 9.69
C ASN A 463 -18.50 -26.86 9.21
N LYS A 464 -19.08 -25.71 8.86
CA LYS A 464 -20.43 -25.64 8.28
C LYS A 464 -20.44 -25.98 6.80
N GLN A 465 -19.35 -25.69 6.07
CA GLN A 465 -19.29 -25.80 4.62
C GLN A 465 -18.66 -27.12 4.14
N THR A 466 -17.74 -27.71 4.91
CA THR A 466 -17.00 -28.91 4.52
C THR A 466 -16.80 -29.86 5.70
N SER A 467 -16.74 -31.16 5.42
CA SER A 467 -16.44 -32.19 6.43
C SER A 467 -14.97 -32.22 6.84
N THR A 468 -14.08 -31.62 6.05
CA THR A 468 -12.64 -31.56 6.28
C THR A 468 -12.16 -30.10 6.24
N PRO A 469 -12.21 -29.36 7.37
CA PRO A 469 -11.71 -28.00 7.41
C PRO A 469 -10.19 -27.97 7.17
N PRO A 470 -9.66 -26.97 6.44
CA PRO A 470 -8.23 -26.82 6.26
C PRO A 470 -7.54 -26.51 7.59
N LYS A 471 -6.39 -27.13 7.84
CA LYS A 471 -5.58 -26.87 9.05
C LYS A 471 -4.84 -25.54 8.99
N ASN A 472 -4.52 -25.09 7.79
CA ASN A 472 -3.73 -23.89 7.52
C ASN A 472 -4.31 -23.17 6.29
N LEU A 473 -4.24 -21.84 6.30
CA LEU A 473 -4.53 -21.00 5.13
C LEU A 473 -3.34 -20.12 4.79
N THR A 474 -3.19 -19.77 3.53
CA THR A 474 -2.24 -18.75 3.06
C THR A 474 -2.94 -17.41 2.95
N VAL A 475 -2.45 -16.43 3.72
CA VAL A 475 -2.99 -15.09 3.85
C VAL A 475 -2.02 -14.06 3.29
N VAL A 476 -2.51 -13.16 2.45
CA VAL A 476 -1.75 -12.00 1.95
C VAL A 476 -1.80 -10.89 2.98
N LEU A 477 -0.63 -10.42 3.42
CA LEU A 477 -0.49 -9.30 4.34
C LEU A 477 0.24 -8.15 3.65
N PRO A 478 -0.42 -6.99 3.44
CA PRO A 478 0.22 -5.78 2.97
C PRO A 478 1.08 -5.14 4.07
N ALA A 479 2.22 -4.57 3.69
CA ALA A 479 3.03 -3.72 4.54
C ALA A 479 3.59 -2.53 3.77
N ARG A 480 3.55 -1.35 4.38
CA ARG A 480 4.20 -0.15 3.84
C ARG A 480 5.72 -0.24 3.99
N ILE A 481 6.44 0.03 2.91
CA ILE A 481 7.92 -0.06 2.84
C ILE A 481 8.57 1.31 2.96
N GLU A 482 8.01 2.32 2.31
CA GLU A 482 8.59 3.67 2.32
C GLU A 482 7.89 4.60 3.33
N LYS A 483 8.68 5.53 3.88
CA LYS A 483 8.14 6.59 4.73
C LYS A 483 7.36 7.60 3.90
N GLU A 484 6.40 8.23 4.57
CA GLU A 484 5.59 9.26 3.95
C GLU A 484 6.35 10.57 3.79
N THR A 485 6.14 11.24 2.65
CA THR A 485 6.69 12.57 2.38
C THR A 485 5.76 13.66 2.95
N PRO A 486 6.28 14.84 3.35
CA PRO A 486 5.45 15.94 3.84
C PRO A 486 4.35 16.30 2.85
N HIS A 487 4.71 16.40 1.56
CA HIS A 487 3.76 16.59 0.47
C HIS A 487 3.08 15.26 0.10
N LEU A 488 1.75 15.29 0.01
CA LEU A 488 0.96 14.17 -0.47
C LEU A 488 1.34 13.84 -1.91
N ARG A 489 1.72 12.58 -2.15
CA ARG A 489 1.94 12.06 -3.50
C ARG A 489 1.14 10.77 -3.67
N LEU A 490 0.34 10.72 -4.73
CA LEU A 490 -0.48 9.56 -5.07
C LEU A 490 0.38 8.47 -5.74
N HIS A 491 1.07 7.68 -4.92
CA HIS A 491 1.86 6.54 -5.36
C HIS A 491 1.56 5.31 -4.50
N ASN A 492 1.82 4.13 -5.05
CA ASN A 492 1.82 2.88 -4.32
C ASN A 492 3.20 2.61 -3.70
N ARG A 493 3.31 2.65 -2.37
CA ARG A 493 4.57 2.47 -1.60
C ARG A 493 4.50 1.30 -0.62
N PHE A 494 3.65 0.33 -0.93
CA PHE A 494 3.47 -0.87 -0.13
C PHE A 494 3.97 -2.11 -0.88
N SER A 495 4.13 -3.19 -0.13
CA SER A 495 4.45 -4.52 -0.63
C SER A 495 3.51 -5.52 0.04
N VAL A 496 3.46 -6.73 -0.49
CA VAL A 496 2.68 -7.84 0.07
C VAL A 496 3.60 -8.99 0.40
N ALA A 497 3.21 -9.80 1.38
CA ALA A 497 3.86 -11.07 1.64
C ALA A 497 2.84 -12.12 2.09
N LEU A 498 3.19 -13.40 1.93
CA LEU A 498 2.31 -14.53 2.18
C LEU A 498 2.62 -15.15 3.54
N GLN A 499 1.63 -15.14 4.44
CA GLN A 499 1.73 -15.75 5.76
C GLN A 499 0.85 -16.99 5.84
N THR A 500 1.34 -18.06 6.47
CA THR A 500 0.48 -19.17 6.90
C THR A 500 -0.29 -18.77 8.16
N LEU A 501 -1.62 -18.89 8.11
CA LEU A 501 -2.53 -18.75 9.23
C LEU A 501 -2.99 -20.15 9.68
N PRO A 502 -2.59 -20.63 10.87
CA PRO A 502 -3.14 -21.85 11.42
C PRO A 502 -4.62 -21.66 11.77
N ILE A 503 -5.46 -22.60 11.37
CA ILE A 503 -6.89 -22.64 11.66
C ILE A 503 -7.11 -23.46 12.92
N ALA A 504 -7.77 -22.87 13.90
CA ALA A 504 -7.97 -23.47 15.22
C ALA A 504 -9.36 -23.13 15.75
N PRO A 505 -10.02 -24.06 16.47
CA PRO A 505 -11.36 -23.84 17.01
C PRO A 505 -11.38 -22.70 18.03
N ARG A 506 -12.59 -22.18 18.28
CA ARG A 506 -12.86 -21.18 19.34
C ARG A 506 -12.33 -21.60 20.70
N ILE A 507 -12.02 -20.62 21.56
CA ILE A 507 -11.60 -20.91 22.93
C ILE A 507 -12.78 -21.55 23.69
N GLN A 508 -12.55 -22.74 24.22
CA GLN A 508 -13.51 -23.42 25.08
C GLN A 508 -13.43 -22.81 26.48
N MET A 509 -14.43 -22.00 26.85
CA MET A 509 -14.43 -21.27 28.13
C MET A 509 -14.51 -22.19 29.35
N ASN A 510 -15.01 -23.42 29.19
CA ASN A 510 -15.16 -24.42 30.26
C ASN A 510 -13.91 -25.31 30.43
N ASP A 511 -12.88 -25.16 29.59
CA ASP A 511 -11.65 -25.94 29.69
C ASP A 511 -10.73 -25.35 30.79
N SER A 512 -10.32 -26.18 31.75
CA SER A 512 -9.37 -25.81 32.80
C SER A 512 -8.03 -25.28 32.24
N ASN A 513 -7.64 -25.70 31.03
CA ASN A 513 -6.42 -25.27 30.35
C ASN A 513 -6.62 -24.09 29.38
N ARG A 514 -7.77 -23.42 29.41
CA ARG A 514 -8.13 -22.33 28.47
C ARG A 514 -7.06 -21.24 28.32
N HIS A 515 -6.42 -20.78 29.40
CA HIS A 515 -5.37 -19.75 29.32
C HIS A 515 -4.11 -20.26 28.59
N TYR A 516 -3.74 -21.52 28.82
CA TYR A 516 -2.63 -22.16 28.12
C TYR A 516 -2.95 -22.35 26.64
N ALA A 517 -4.15 -22.86 26.32
CA ALA A 517 -4.62 -23.05 24.95
C ALA A 517 -4.67 -21.72 24.19
N PHE A 518 -5.24 -20.69 24.80
CA PHE A 518 -5.28 -19.32 24.27
C PHE A 518 -3.88 -18.79 23.96
N SER A 519 -2.98 -18.85 24.94
CA SER A 519 -1.60 -18.38 24.76
C SER A 519 -0.84 -19.19 23.70
N LYS A 520 -1.07 -20.49 23.62
CA LYS A 520 -0.48 -21.39 22.61
C LYS A 520 -0.94 -20.99 21.20
N ARG A 521 -2.22 -20.63 21.01
CA ARG A 521 -2.77 -20.19 19.73
C ARG A 521 -2.15 -18.86 19.26
N ILE A 522 -2.08 -17.86 20.13
CA ILE A 522 -1.43 -16.58 19.79
C ILE A 522 0.04 -16.80 19.44
N ARG A 523 0.76 -17.62 20.21
CA ARG A 523 2.17 -17.95 19.90
C ARG A 523 2.31 -18.67 18.56
N ALA A 524 1.38 -19.53 18.18
CA ALA A 524 1.40 -20.23 16.89
C ALA A 524 1.29 -19.23 15.73
N VAL A 525 0.33 -18.32 15.76
CA VAL A 525 0.19 -17.25 14.75
C VAL A 525 1.42 -16.33 14.74
N LYS A 526 1.87 -15.90 15.92
CA LYS A 526 3.04 -15.03 16.09
C LYS A 526 4.32 -15.62 15.48
N ARG A 527 4.54 -16.94 15.57
CA ARG A 527 5.72 -17.59 14.95
C ARG A 527 5.78 -17.36 13.45
N TYR A 528 4.65 -17.50 12.74
CA TYR A 528 4.58 -17.22 11.31
C TYR A 528 4.79 -15.73 11.01
N SER A 529 4.17 -14.84 11.80
CA SER A 529 4.36 -13.39 11.67
C SER A 529 5.81 -12.95 11.88
N ASP A 530 6.51 -13.53 12.86
CA ASP A 530 7.90 -13.19 13.13
C ASP A 530 8.84 -13.74 12.05
N SER A 531 8.59 -14.96 11.56
CA SER A 531 9.35 -15.52 10.43
C SER A 531 9.19 -14.71 9.14
N LEU A 532 7.97 -14.22 8.85
CA LEU A 532 7.72 -13.39 7.67
C LEU A 532 8.40 -12.03 7.77
N ARG A 533 8.54 -11.48 8.98
CA ARG A 533 9.15 -10.16 9.20
C ARG A 533 10.67 -10.19 9.29
N SER A 534 11.25 -11.35 9.58
CA SER A 534 12.70 -11.55 9.50
C SER A 534 13.16 -11.89 8.08
N SER A 535 12.26 -12.33 7.20
CA SER A 535 12.57 -12.64 5.81
C SER A 535 12.65 -11.39 4.91
N SER A 536 13.23 -11.58 3.72
CA SER A 536 13.36 -10.54 2.70
C SER A 536 12.12 -10.43 1.80
N ASP A 537 11.09 -11.27 1.99
CA ASP A 537 9.93 -11.43 1.09
C ASP A 537 9.30 -10.09 0.72
N TYR A 538 9.02 -9.24 1.71
CA TYR A 538 8.46 -7.93 1.44
C TYR A 538 9.37 -7.04 0.60
N LEU A 539 10.69 -7.09 0.78
CA LEU A 539 11.63 -6.28 -0.01
C LEU A 539 11.75 -6.83 -1.43
N ILE A 540 11.77 -8.15 -1.59
CA ILE A 540 11.79 -8.83 -2.89
C ILE A 540 10.51 -8.49 -3.65
N ASN A 541 9.34 -8.71 -3.05
CA ASN A 541 8.04 -8.36 -3.65
C ASN A 541 7.92 -6.87 -3.92
N TYR A 542 8.45 -6.01 -3.05
CA TYR A 542 8.45 -4.56 -3.30
C TYR A 542 9.24 -4.22 -4.56
N TRP A 543 10.42 -4.80 -4.73
CA TRP A 543 11.24 -4.57 -5.92
C TRP A 543 10.58 -5.13 -7.19
N ILE A 544 10.01 -6.34 -7.13
CA ILE A 544 9.25 -6.92 -8.23
C ILE A 544 8.10 -5.98 -8.62
N MET A 545 7.23 -5.65 -7.66
CA MET A 545 6.05 -4.80 -7.90
C MET A 545 6.43 -3.40 -8.36
N SER A 546 7.48 -2.78 -7.82
CA SER A 546 7.80 -1.38 -8.13
C SER A 546 8.70 -1.20 -9.35
N LYS A 547 9.55 -2.19 -9.69
CA LYS A 547 10.60 -2.06 -10.72
C LYS A 547 10.49 -3.07 -11.85
N MET A 548 10.03 -4.30 -11.60
CA MET A 548 10.00 -5.33 -12.65
C MET A 548 8.72 -5.29 -13.47
N THR A 549 7.56 -5.10 -12.83
CA THR A 549 6.26 -5.21 -13.52
C THR A 549 6.09 -4.17 -14.63
N CYS A 550 6.62 -2.96 -14.49
CA CYS A 550 6.54 -1.97 -15.56
C CYS A 550 7.43 -2.27 -16.77
N LEU A 551 8.32 -3.27 -16.71
CA LEU A 551 9.19 -3.68 -17.82
C LEU A 551 8.47 -4.55 -18.83
N PHE A 552 7.57 -5.42 -18.36
CA PHE A 552 6.96 -6.44 -19.20
C PHE A 552 5.67 -5.94 -19.86
N PRO A 553 5.41 -6.32 -21.12
CA PRO A 553 4.11 -6.14 -21.74
C PRO A 553 3.00 -6.86 -20.98
N GLU A 554 1.79 -6.31 -21.02
CA GLU A 554 0.61 -6.82 -20.33
C GLU A 554 0.38 -8.32 -20.57
N ALA A 555 0.50 -8.81 -21.80
CA ALA A 555 0.24 -10.21 -22.13
C ALA A 555 1.16 -11.19 -21.39
N ILE A 556 2.41 -10.78 -21.13
CA ILE A 556 3.37 -11.57 -20.34
C ILE A 556 3.05 -11.40 -18.85
N LEU A 557 2.87 -10.16 -18.42
CA LEU A 557 2.67 -9.86 -17.00
C LEU A 557 1.38 -10.46 -16.44
N ARG A 558 0.31 -10.52 -17.23
CA ARG A 558 -0.95 -11.19 -16.87
C ARG A 558 -0.73 -12.68 -16.53
N LYS A 559 0.18 -13.36 -17.23
CA LYS A 559 0.52 -14.76 -16.93
C LYS A 559 1.37 -14.88 -15.65
N ILE A 560 2.28 -13.93 -15.42
CA ILE A 560 3.15 -13.90 -14.24
C ILE A 560 2.37 -13.58 -12.96
N LEU A 561 1.44 -12.60 -13.02
CA LEU A 561 0.66 -12.16 -11.87
C LEU A 561 -0.52 -13.09 -11.54
N LYS A 562 -0.93 -13.95 -12.47
CA LYS A 562 -1.94 -14.99 -12.26
C LYS A 562 -1.34 -16.14 -11.44
N SER A 563 -1.00 -15.87 -10.18
CA SER A 563 -0.52 -16.89 -9.24
C SER A 563 -1.62 -17.25 -8.23
N ALA A 564 -1.87 -18.55 -8.06
CA ALA A 564 -3.01 -19.10 -7.32
C ALA A 564 -2.74 -19.37 -5.83
N HIS A 565 -1.76 -18.70 -5.23
CA HIS A 565 -1.16 -19.20 -3.98
C HIS A 565 -1.80 -18.67 -2.69
N SER A 566 -2.88 -17.89 -2.75
CA SER A 566 -3.48 -17.33 -1.54
C SER A 566 -5.00 -17.43 -1.52
N THR A 567 -5.52 -17.65 -0.33
CA THR A 567 -6.95 -17.79 -0.07
C THR A 567 -7.59 -16.43 0.25
N LEU A 568 -6.90 -15.63 1.06
CA LEU A 568 -7.44 -14.44 1.72
C LEU A 568 -6.40 -13.32 1.75
N ALA A 569 -6.82 -12.07 1.56
CA ALA A 569 -6.02 -10.89 1.86
C ALA A 569 -6.53 -10.17 3.11
N ILE A 570 -5.63 -9.67 3.96
CA ILE A 570 -5.99 -8.90 5.16
C ILE A 570 -5.28 -7.56 5.17
N SER A 571 -6.04 -6.47 5.12
CA SER A 571 -5.51 -5.11 5.24
C SER A 571 -5.81 -4.51 6.60
N ASN A 572 -4.77 -4.07 7.30
CA ASN A 572 -4.88 -3.37 8.58
C ASN A 572 -4.38 -1.94 8.44
N LEU A 573 -5.30 -0.97 8.50
CA LEU A 573 -4.99 0.45 8.42
C LEU A 573 -5.28 1.15 9.75
N PRO A 574 -4.33 1.93 10.28
CA PRO A 574 -4.64 2.92 11.31
C PRO A 574 -5.28 4.15 10.67
N GLY A 575 -6.46 4.54 11.14
CA GLY A 575 -7.21 5.72 10.73
C GLY A 575 -7.16 6.86 11.75
N PRO A 576 -7.69 8.04 11.39
CA PRO A 576 -7.70 9.23 12.24
C PRO A 576 -8.39 9.02 13.59
N GLN A 577 -7.76 9.49 14.67
CA GLN A 577 -8.38 9.52 16.00
C GLN A 577 -9.43 10.63 16.11
N GLN A 578 -9.17 11.78 15.48
CA GLN A 578 -10.15 12.85 15.40
C GLN A 578 -11.01 12.64 14.16
N LEU A 579 -12.33 12.61 14.34
CA LEU A 579 -13.25 12.37 13.25
C LEU A 579 -13.26 13.58 12.28
N PRO A 580 -12.94 13.38 11.00
CA PRO A 580 -13.06 14.42 9.99
C PRO A 580 -14.50 14.91 9.84
N ARG A 581 -14.68 16.18 9.48
CA ARG A 581 -15.99 16.81 9.26
C ARG A 581 -16.20 17.25 7.81
N ILE A 582 -17.44 17.16 7.34
CA ILE A 582 -17.93 17.74 6.09
C ILE A 582 -19.14 18.60 6.42
N GLN A 583 -19.07 19.91 6.14
CA GLN A 583 -20.09 20.89 6.53
C GLN A 583 -20.38 20.92 8.04
N GLY A 584 -19.35 20.79 8.86
CA GLY A 584 -19.49 20.71 10.32
C GLY A 584 -19.98 19.36 10.85
N ARG A 585 -20.45 18.46 9.98
CA ARG A 585 -20.94 17.13 10.35
C ARG A 585 -19.80 16.11 10.34
N GLU A 586 -19.71 15.29 11.38
CA GLU A 586 -18.67 14.27 11.49
C GLU A 586 -18.92 13.10 10.54
N LEU A 587 -17.87 12.67 9.85
CA LEU A 587 -17.83 11.38 9.18
C LEU A 587 -17.63 10.31 10.25
N LYS A 588 -18.55 9.36 10.30
CA LYS A 588 -18.55 8.23 11.23
C LYS A 588 -18.56 6.92 10.45
N ASN A 589 -18.34 5.82 11.16
CA ASN A 589 -18.55 4.47 10.62
C ASN A 589 -17.79 4.21 9.31
N LEU A 590 -16.50 4.57 9.30
CA LEU A 590 -15.67 4.46 8.12
C LEU A 590 -15.21 3.00 7.92
N SER A 591 -15.68 2.36 6.87
CA SER A 591 -15.22 1.04 6.41
C SER A 591 -14.55 1.15 5.05
N PHE A 592 -13.61 0.25 4.76
CA PHE A 592 -13.04 0.14 3.44
C PHE A 592 -12.99 -1.31 2.99
N PHE A 593 -12.98 -1.54 1.68
CA PHE A 593 -12.93 -2.85 1.05
C PHE A 593 -11.79 -2.85 0.05
N ILE A 594 -10.92 -3.87 0.14
CA ILE A 594 -9.78 -4.03 -0.75
C ILE A 594 -10.16 -4.86 -1.99
N PRO A 595 -9.51 -4.63 -3.13
CA PRO A 595 -9.76 -5.43 -4.32
C PRO A 595 -9.29 -6.89 -4.15
N ASN A 596 -9.99 -7.79 -4.84
CA ASN A 596 -9.52 -9.14 -5.07
C ASN A 596 -8.44 -9.12 -6.16
N LEU A 597 -7.35 -9.86 -5.96
CA LEU A 597 -6.29 -10.02 -6.96
C LEU A 597 -6.16 -11.50 -7.36
N GLY A 598 -6.29 -11.80 -8.65
CA GLY A 598 -6.14 -13.18 -9.17
C GLY A 598 -7.15 -14.14 -8.53
N THR A 599 -6.66 -15.21 -7.89
CA THR A 599 -7.52 -16.21 -7.21
C THR A 599 -7.82 -15.88 -5.74
N THR A 600 -7.34 -14.74 -5.22
CA THR A 600 -7.63 -14.33 -3.85
C THR A 600 -9.07 -13.82 -3.77
N ALA A 601 -9.98 -14.71 -3.36
CA ALA A 601 -11.41 -14.49 -3.44
C ALA A 601 -11.98 -13.65 -2.29
N VAL A 602 -11.26 -13.55 -1.16
CA VAL A 602 -11.72 -12.89 0.05
C VAL A 602 -10.73 -11.81 0.49
N GLY A 603 -11.24 -10.63 0.81
CA GLY A 603 -10.51 -9.52 1.41
C GLY A 603 -11.15 -9.11 2.73
N ILE A 604 -10.39 -9.13 3.83
CA ILE A 604 -10.82 -8.65 5.15
C ILE A 604 -10.05 -7.38 5.48
N THR A 605 -10.75 -6.39 6.00
CA THR A 605 -10.20 -5.08 6.31
C THR A 605 -10.44 -4.74 7.77
N LEU A 606 -9.43 -4.11 8.37
CA LEU A 606 -9.49 -3.57 9.71
C LEU A 606 -9.06 -2.11 9.65
N LEU A 607 -9.89 -1.24 10.20
CA LEU A 607 -9.57 0.16 10.40
C LEU A 607 -9.71 0.50 11.87
N THR A 608 -8.69 1.14 12.45
CA THR A 608 -8.87 1.83 13.74
C THR A 608 -9.22 3.28 13.48
N TYR A 609 -10.48 3.67 13.64
CA TYR A 609 -11.02 5.00 13.32
C TYR A 609 -11.75 5.59 14.52
N GLY A 610 -11.43 6.82 14.92
CA GLY A 610 -12.02 7.41 16.13
C GLY A 610 -11.68 6.64 17.41
N GLY A 611 -10.56 5.91 17.43
CA GLY A 611 -10.19 5.01 18.53
C GLY A 611 -10.90 3.64 18.53
N LYS A 612 -11.75 3.39 17.54
CA LYS A 612 -12.64 2.22 17.44
C LYS A 612 -12.29 1.32 16.28
N LEU A 613 -12.61 0.04 16.38
CA LEU A 613 -12.40 -0.94 15.33
C LEU A 613 -13.58 -0.93 14.34
N GLN A 614 -13.25 -0.88 13.06
CA GLN A 614 -14.18 -1.01 11.95
C GLN A 614 -13.70 -2.20 11.12
N LEU A 615 -14.57 -3.19 10.93
CA LEU A 615 -14.29 -4.38 10.14
C LEU A 615 -15.06 -4.34 8.83
N GLY A 616 -14.42 -4.82 7.76
CA GLY A 616 -15.05 -5.04 6.47
C GLY A 616 -14.64 -6.38 5.89
N ILE A 617 -15.54 -6.96 5.11
CA ILE A 617 -15.27 -8.13 4.28
C ILE A 617 -15.82 -7.86 2.88
N LEU A 618 -15.02 -8.21 1.88
CA LEU A 618 -15.44 -8.31 0.50
C LEU A 618 -15.04 -9.71 0.02
N ALA A 619 -15.96 -10.39 -0.64
CA ALA A 619 -15.70 -11.72 -1.17
C ALA A 619 -16.35 -11.92 -2.53
N ASP A 620 -15.84 -12.89 -3.28
CA ASP A 620 -16.50 -13.36 -4.49
C ASP A 620 -17.63 -14.35 -4.15
N ARG A 621 -18.76 -14.25 -4.85
CA ARG A 621 -19.93 -15.10 -4.62
C ARG A 621 -19.66 -16.59 -4.88
N ALA A 622 -18.59 -16.92 -5.61
CA ALA A 622 -18.13 -18.29 -5.77
C ALA A 622 -17.69 -18.97 -4.47
N VAL A 623 -17.26 -18.20 -3.46
CA VAL A 623 -16.72 -18.73 -2.18
C VAL A 623 -17.56 -18.38 -0.96
N ILE A 624 -18.21 -17.22 -0.98
CA ILE A 624 -19.11 -16.76 0.08
C ILE A 624 -20.39 -16.32 -0.61
N ARG A 625 -21.48 -17.05 -0.40
CA ARG A 625 -22.66 -16.96 -1.24
C ARG A 625 -23.53 -15.76 -0.93
N THR A 626 -23.54 -15.29 0.31
CA THR A 626 -24.45 -14.22 0.74
C THR A 626 -23.75 -13.19 1.63
N GLU A 627 -24.33 -12.00 1.69
CA GLU A 627 -23.92 -10.92 2.59
C GLU A 627 -24.01 -11.35 4.06
N ASP A 628 -24.97 -12.23 4.40
CA ASP A 628 -25.16 -12.75 5.76
C ASP A 628 -24.08 -13.78 6.13
N GLU A 629 -23.66 -14.63 5.20
CA GLU A 629 -22.49 -15.51 5.40
C GLU A 629 -21.24 -14.67 5.65
N ALA A 630 -21.01 -13.64 4.82
CA ALA A 630 -19.89 -12.71 4.99
C ALA A 630 -19.96 -12.00 6.35
N HIS A 631 -21.15 -11.55 6.75
CA HIS A 631 -21.38 -10.94 8.06
C HIS A 631 -21.08 -11.89 9.22
N SER A 632 -21.50 -13.15 9.10
CA SER A 632 -21.30 -14.15 10.16
C SER A 632 -19.82 -14.42 10.47
N ILE A 633 -18.94 -14.32 9.46
CA ILE A 633 -17.49 -14.43 9.64
C ILE A 633 -16.93 -13.23 10.42
N LEU A 634 -17.44 -12.02 10.14
CA LEU A 634 -17.04 -10.84 10.91
C LEU A 634 -17.56 -10.93 12.35
N MET A 635 -18.83 -11.33 12.54
CA MET A 635 -19.44 -11.50 13.86
C MET A 635 -18.71 -12.55 14.70
N GLY A 636 -18.43 -13.73 14.14
CA GLY A 636 -17.67 -14.77 14.86
C GLY A 636 -16.25 -14.32 15.25
N THR A 637 -15.64 -13.42 14.47
CA THR A 637 -14.35 -12.81 14.83
C THR A 637 -14.49 -11.86 16.02
N ILE A 638 -15.56 -11.06 16.07
CA ILE A 638 -15.86 -10.17 17.20
C ILE A 638 -16.19 -10.98 18.47
N GLU A 639 -17.04 -11.99 18.36
CA GLU A 639 -17.37 -12.87 19.48
C GLU A 639 -16.12 -13.51 20.10
N GLU A 640 -15.16 -13.94 19.28
CA GLU A 640 -13.90 -14.47 19.78
C GLU A 640 -13.05 -13.38 20.45
N ILE A 641 -13.03 -12.14 19.93
CA ILE A 641 -12.37 -11.01 20.62
C ILE A 641 -13.01 -10.77 21.99
N GLU A 642 -14.34 -10.79 22.08
CA GLU A 642 -15.05 -10.61 23.35
C GLU A 642 -14.77 -11.74 24.35
N ARG A 643 -14.65 -12.98 23.89
CA ARG A 643 -14.16 -14.11 24.70
C ARG A 643 -12.74 -13.88 25.22
N MET A 644 -11.86 -13.26 24.43
CA MET A 644 -10.54 -12.86 24.93
C MET A 644 -10.63 -11.85 26.08
N SER A 645 -11.65 -10.99 26.11
CA SER A 645 -11.88 -10.07 27.25
C SER A 645 -12.21 -10.85 28.52
N GLN A 646 -13.11 -11.83 28.43
CA GLN A 646 -13.50 -12.66 29.58
C GLN A 646 -12.27 -13.37 30.18
N LEU A 647 -11.42 -13.95 29.33
CA LEU A 647 -10.17 -14.58 29.78
C LEU A 647 -9.17 -13.59 30.39
N LEU A 648 -9.19 -12.33 29.95
CA LEU A 648 -8.34 -11.27 30.48
C LEU A 648 -8.84 -10.72 31.83
N GLU A 649 -10.12 -10.90 32.14
CA GLU A 649 -10.72 -10.48 33.42
C GLU A 649 -10.51 -11.53 34.51
N GLU A 650 -10.30 -12.79 34.11
CA GLU A 650 -9.96 -13.90 35.00
C GLU A 650 -8.47 -13.97 35.37
N MET A 651 -7.60 -13.24 34.67
CA MET A 651 -6.15 -13.17 34.87
C MET A 651 -5.75 -11.93 35.66
#